data_AF-A0A9D6VV89-F1
#
_entry.id   AF-A0A9D6VV89-F1
#
_cell.length_a   1.000
_cell.length_b   1.000
_cell.length_c   1.000
_cell.angle_alpha   90.00
_cell.angle_beta   90.00
_cell.angle_gamma   90.00
#
_symmetry.space_group_name_H-M   'P 1'
#
loop_
_entity.id
_entity.type
_entity.pdbx_description
1 polymer ?
#
loop_
_entity_poly.entity_id
_entity_poly.type
_entity_poly.pdbx_seq_one_letter_code
_entity_poly.pdbx_strand_id
1 'polypeptide(L)'
;MSHTDEWRESRRLGGGAVGNGRGVRFDGFGIPLVIVVLLGAAQFLHQGIEALASTGDEQADVVGGVGEAGRDLRRGAGQAGEGGSAASAGRAGSAASAGGKRAGVMEDPVVPVCPPEGAGRARLYFSPARPVAGGPLRVVAVTEEELEVAAIQLETVAGRTDVEPLSMWGGPPWSWSVTMESAPPGIQRFVVASGDPAHPLACGSVEVGVRGAGEAERAGKSVWPVERAWDGEMEDLYAAWVGRLFRVDPGARAGWRPLHTVLRDPKRNFLWGHLGLGEDDPASGDVVVVEPDCGDTPFFLRAYFAWKLRLPFAVRHCPRGTRERGTRCYGDPQTNLTEEWGDVESPVARFNKWLVEDIADTVHSTTGRVLPEVDPSELVPVALSRETLRPGTVFVDTNGHVLVVSQWVPGTAERIGLLLAIDAHPDLTVSHKRFARASFQFDEALRTGGFKAFRPVVYEQGRIRFLSNAELAADPKLPHVSLEQYELPSTHAFYRKIDVLLNPEPLDPVAAYRSHMEGVLELLDERRAAVEVAVEYQKEHGWAAIEMPEGGAIFETTGPWEDYSTPARDLRLLIALDELIGFPQYVMDNPAIFRIPEGTSPGALMRSMTEEWRRLSGELGIEYTRSDGSTWHLSLADVVERLERFEQSYNPNECPEVRWGAGRKTDEMGPCERHAPADQVRRMEKIRWWHHMRFRPSRY
;
A
#
# COMPACT_ATOMS: atom_id res chain seq x y z
N MET A 1 35.30 2.82 31.64
CA MET A 1 34.06 3.53 32.02
C MET A 1 33.66 4.32 30.79
N SER A 2 32.73 3.76 30.04
CA SER A 2 32.50 4.00 28.62
C SER A 2 31.47 5.10 28.38
N HIS A 3 31.64 5.82 27.28
CA HIS A 3 30.76 6.84 26.69
C HIS A 3 29.35 6.34 26.28
N THR A 4 28.86 5.26 26.87
CA THR A 4 27.59 4.59 26.52
C THR A 4 26.40 5.06 27.34
N ASP A 5 26.61 5.76 28.46
CA ASP A 5 25.52 6.16 29.36
C ASP A 5 24.91 7.53 29.02
N GLU A 6 25.61 8.40 28.27
CA GLU A 6 25.12 9.76 27.93
C GLU A 6 24.03 9.78 26.82
N TRP A 7 23.88 8.68 26.07
CA TRP A 7 22.82 8.53 25.06
C TRP A 7 21.50 7.97 25.62
N ARG A 8 21.51 7.38 26.81
CA ARG A 8 20.32 6.78 27.45
C ARG A 8 19.39 7.81 28.09
N GLU A 9 19.88 9.03 28.35
CA GLU A 9 19.16 10.02 29.15
C GLU A 9 18.50 11.15 28.33
N SER A 10 18.86 11.33 27.06
CA SER A 10 18.28 12.40 26.20
C SER A 10 16.82 12.14 25.78
N ARG A 11 16.30 10.92 25.94
CA ARG A 11 14.86 10.61 25.76
C ARG A 11 14.01 10.84 27.01
N ARG A 12 14.56 11.30 28.16
CA ARG A 12 13.78 11.41 29.41
C ARG A 12 13.69 12.78 30.10
N LEU A 13 14.51 13.78 29.80
CA LEU A 13 14.38 15.11 30.44
C LEU A 13 14.75 16.25 29.47
N GLY A 14 13.89 17.27 29.39
CA GLY A 14 13.95 18.33 28.37
C GLY A 14 14.82 19.54 28.71
N GLY A 15 14.74 20.54 27.82
CA GLY A 15 14.99 21.95 28.16
C GLY A 15 16.40 22.49 27.94
N GLY A 16 16.56 23.25 26.85
CA GLY A 16 17.24 24.56 26.78
C GLY A 16 18.74 24.67 27.09
N ALA A 17 19.52 25.09 26.08
CA ALA A 17 20.45 26.23 26.21
C ALA A 17 20.99 26.69 24.83
N VAL A 18 21.01 28.01 24.66
CA VAL A 18 21.43 28.79 23.49
C VAL A 18 22.96 28.85 23.39
N GLY A 19 23.51 28.71 22.17
CA GLY A 19 24.93 28.90 21.86
C GLY A 19 25.15 29.67 20.56
N ASN A 20 25.62 30.91 20.68
CA ASN A 20 25.94 31.87 19.62
C ASN A 20 27.15 31.44 18.77
N GLY A 21 27.08 31.55 17.43
CA GLY A 21 28.20 31.18 16.55
C GLY A 21 28.16 31.75 15.13
N ARG A 22 28.56 33.02 15.00
CA ARG A 22 29.12 33.78 13.85
C ARG A 22 29.03 33.18 12.43
N GLY A 23 28.40 33.95 11.55
CA GLY A 23 28.24 33.67 10.12
C GLY A 23 29.49 33.85 9.25
N VAL A 24 29.42 33.22 8.08
CA VAL A 24 30.34 33.37 6.95
C VAL A 24 29.49 33.65 5.71
N ARG A 25 29.82 34.72 4.97
CA ARG A 25 29.17 35.13 3.72
C ARG A 25 29.67 34.27 2.56
N PHE A 26 28.77 33.89 1.67
CA PHE A 26 29.11 33.47 0.31
C PHE A 26 28.32 34.32 -0.69
N ASP A 27 29.04 35.16 -1.43
CA ASP A 27 28.54 35.95 -2.54
C ASP A 27 28.63 35.15 -3.85
N GLY A 28 27.55 35.20 -4.63
CA GLY A 28 27.57 35.37 -6.07
C GLY A 28 27.86 34.16 -6.96
N PHE A 29 26.81 33.63 -7.62
CA PHE A 29 26.89 33.18 -9.02
C PHE A 29 25.56 33.47 -9.74
N GLY A 30 25.67 34.13 -10.89
CA GLY A 30 24.56 34.67 -11.67
C GLY A 30 23.91 33.66 -12.62
N ILE A 31 22.60 33.83 -12.82
CA ILE A 31 21.75 33.10 -13.76
C ILE A 31 21.44 34.07 -14.92
N PRO A 32 21.59 33.64 -16.19
CA PRO A 32 20.46 33.84 -17.08
C PRO A 32 20.34 32.75 -18.16
N LEU A 33 19.34 31.86 -18.07
CA LEU A 33 18.67 31.26 -19.25
C LEU A 33 17.38 30.48 -18.88
N VAL A 34 16.40 31.10 -18.20
CA VAL A 34 15.08 30.45 -17.93
C VAL A 34 13.88 31.35 -18.31
N ILE A 35 14.10 32.58 -18.74
CA ILE A 35 13.01 33.56 -18.97
C ILE A 35 12.26 33.36 -20.30
N VAL A 36 12.76 32.54 -21.23
CA VAL A 36 12.14 32.41 -22.57
C VAL A 36 11.05 31.33 -22.64
N VAL A 37 10.97 30.40 -21.68
CA VAL A 37 9.94 29.33 -21.69
C VAL A 37 8.67 29.74 -20.92
N LEU A 38 8.76 30.72 -20.01
CA LEU A 38 7.65 31.12 -19.12
C LEU A 38 6.62 32.07 -19.75
N LEU A 39 6.90 32.66 -20.91
CA LEU A 39 5.93 33.53 -21.61
C LEU A 39 4.95 32.74 -22.49
N GLY A 40 5.24 31.47 -22.81
CA GLY A 40 4.35 30.62 -23.60
C GLY A 40 3.12 30.13 -22.83
N ALA A 41 3.27 29.75 -21.57
CA ALA A 41 2.20 29.12 -20.78
C ALA A 41 1.13 30.11 -20.28
N ALA A 42 1.52 31.35 -19.96
CA ALA A 42 0.59 32.38 -19.46
C ALA A 42 -0.37 32.91 -20.55
N GLN A 43 0.02 32.81 -21.83
CA GLN A 43 -0.78 33.30 -22.95
C GLN A 43 -1.95 32.36 -23.31
N PHE A 44 -1.86 31.08 -22.95
CA PHE A 44 -2.92 30.09 -23.20
C PHE A 44 -4.06 30.12 -22.17
N LEU A 45 -3.77 30.51 -20.91
CA LEU A 45 -4.81 30.69 -19.89
C LEU A 45 -5.76 31.85 -20.20
N HIS A 46 -5.31 32.88 -20.94
CA HIS A 46 -6.15 34.02 -21.30
C HIS A 46 -7.01 33.75 -22.55
N GLN A 47 -6.49 33.04 -23.56
CA GLN A 47 -7.25 32.77 -24.79
C GLN A 47 -8.29 31.63 -24.66
N GLY A 48 -8.13 30.72 -23.70
CA GLY A 48 -9.13 29.68 -23.43
C GLY A 48 -10.41 30.19 -22.78
N ILE A 49 -10.34 31.32 -22.06
CA ILE A 49 -11.47 31.88 -21.30
C ILE A 49 -12.35 32.79 -22.17
N GLU A 50 -11.77 33.56 -23.10
CA GLU A 50 -12.55 34.44 -23.99
C GLU A 50 -13.38 33.68 -25.05
N ALA A 51 -12.90 32.53 -25.52
CA ALA A 51 -13.63 31.71 -26.50
C ALA A 51 -14.88 31.02 -25.94
N LEU A 52 -15.03 30.94 -24.62
CA LEU A 52 -16.20 30.36 -23.94
C LEU A 52 -17.32 31.37 -23.67
N ALA A 53 -17.06 32.68 -23.84
CA ALA A 53 -18.02 33.74 -23.55
C ALA A 53 -18.78 34.27 -24.79
N SER A 54 -18.37 33.91 -26.02
CA SER A 54 -18.89 34.53 -27.25
C SER A 54 -19.90 33.70 -28.06
N THR A 55 -20.48 32.64 -27.51
CA THR A 55 -21.56 31.90 -28.18
C THR A 55 -22.82 31.89 -27.32
N GLY A 56 -23.52 33.01 -27.30
CA GLY A 56 -24.72 33.16 -26.50
C GLY A 56 -25.43 34.49 -26.72
N ASP A 57 -25.65 34.90 -27.96
CA ASP A 57 -26.79 35.77 -28.33
C ASP A 57 -26.90 35.88 -29.85
N GLU A 58 -27.97 35.33 -30.45
CA GLU A 58 -28.78 36.04 -31.47
C GLU A 58 -30.01 35.23 -31.93
N GLN A 59 -31.16 35.90 -31.82
CA GLN A 59 -32.38 35.82 -32.63
C GLN A 59 -33.51 34.82 -32.26
N ALA A 60 -34.47 35.37 -31.51
CA ALA A 60 -35.91 35.16 -31.71
C ALA A 60 -36.37 35.79 -33.05
N ASP A 61 -37.31 35.17 -33.80
CA ASP A 61 -38.74 35.51 -33.68
C ASP A 61 -39.68 34.72 -34.65
N VAL A 62 -40.91 34.52 -34.13
CA VAL A 62 -42.26 34.68 -34.74
C VAL A 62 -43.06 33.54 -35.48
N VAL A 63 -44.31 33.39 -34.98
CA VAL A 63 -45.60 32.80 -35.47
C VAL A 63 -45.78 31.26 -35.45
N GLY A 64 -46.85 30.65 -34.90
CA GLY A 64 -48.04 31.12 -34.18
C GLY A 64 -49.11 30.02 -34.06
N GLY A 65 -50.03 30.18 -33.10
CA GLY A 65 -51.45 29.82 -33.27
C GLY A 65 -52.00 28.49 -32.74
N VAL A 66 -52.97 28.67 -31.82
CA VAL A 66 -54.19 27.85 -31.56
C VAL A 66 -53.98 26.56 -30.75
N GLY A 67 -54.65 26.29 -29.62
CA GLY A 67 -55.76 26.93 -28.91
C GLY A 67 -56.22 26.06 -27.72
N GLU A 68 -57.02 26.66 -26.83
CA GLU A 68 -58.10 26.13 -25.96
C GLU A 68 -58.03 24.68 -25.40
N ALA A 69 -58.46 24.33 -24.19
CA ALA A 69 -59.09 25.00 -23.05
C ALA A 69 -59.22 23.93 -21.94
N GLY A 70 -59.50 24.37 -20.70
CA GLY A 70 -60.11 23.54 -19.65
C GLY A 70 -59.22 23.38 -18.40
N ARG A 71 -59.22 24.33 -17.45
CA ARG A 71 -60.11 24.35 -16.25
C ARG A 71 -59.99 23.09 -15.39
N ASP A 72 -59.33 23.23 -14.24
CA ASP A 72 -59.98 23.40 -12.91
C ASP A 72 -60.36 22.03 -12.31
N LEU A 73 -60.15 21.66 -11.05
CA LEU A 73 -59.97 22.36 -9.79
C LEU A 73 -59.45 21.35 -8.74
N ARG A 74 -58.60 21.86 -7.85
CA ARG A 74 -58.63 21.73 -6.38
C ARG A 74 -58.49 20.37 -5.66
N ARG A 75 -57.51 20.46 -4.75
CA ARG A 75 -57.56 20.26 -3.29
C ARG A 75 -57.58 18.83 -2.77
N GLY A 76 -56.67 18.59 -1.84
CA GLY A 76 -56.94 17.73 -0.70
C GLY A 76 -55.67 17.26 -0.01
N ALA A 77 -55.23 18.05 0.98
CA ALA A 77 -54.20 17.66 1.93
C ALA A 77 -54.62 16.41 2.73
N GLY A 78 -53.64 15.62 3.20
CA GLY A 78 -53.88 14.54 4.15
C GLY A 78 -52.60 13.79 4.50
N GLN A 79 -52.17 13.97 5.75
CA GLN A 79 -50.97 13.42 6.37
C GLN A 79 -50.96 11.89 6.58
N ALA A 80 -49.74 11.40 6.75
CA ALA A 80 -49.30 10.32 7.66
C ALA A 80 -49.61 8.86 7.34
N GLY A 81 -48.58 8.02 7.50
CA GLY A 81 -48.71 6.57 7.64
C GLY A 81 -47.42 5.82 7.31
N GLU A 82 -46.64 5.52 8.35
CA GLU A 82 -45.59 4.48 8.35
C GLU A 82 -46.14 3.11 7.92
N GLY A 83 -45.29 2.23 7.37
CA GLY A 83 -45.64 0.80 7.28
C GLY A 83 -44.78 -0.02 6.33
N GLY A 84 -44.00 -0.94 6.90
CA GLY A 84 -43.09 -1.87 6.24
C GLY A 84 -43.67 -2.83 5.19
N SER A 85 -42.75 -3.32 4.36
CA SER A 85 -42.54 -4.72 3.95
C SER A 85 -43.75 -5.58 3.57
N ALA A 86 -43.80 -6.04 2.31
CA ALA A 86 -44.00 -7.47 2.00
C ALA A 86 -43.70 -7.80 0.53
N ALA A 87 -43.05 -8.95 0.36
CA ALA A 87 -42.84 -9.68 -0.88
C ALA A 87 -44.16 -10.06 -1.58
N SER A 88 -44.10 -10.25 -2.90
CA SER A 88 -45.12 -10.99 -3.65
C SER A 88 -44.46 -12.03 -4.56
N ALA A 89 -44.90 -13.27 -4.35
CA ALA A 89 -44.56 -14.45 -5.12
C ALA A 89 -45.40 -14.51 -6.40
N GLY A 90 -44.77 -14.89 -7.52
CA GLY A 90 -45.43 -15.26 -8.77
C GLY A 90 -45.46 -16.78 -8.94
N ARG A 91 -46.66 -17.36 -8.96
CA ARG A 91 -46.96 -18.76 -9.29
C ARG A 91 -47.19 -18.93 -10.79
N ALA A 92 -46.59 -19.97 -11.37
CA ALA A 92 -47.09 -20.75 -12.52
C ALA A 92 -46.27 -22.06 -12.51
N GLY A 93 -46.76 -23.28 -12.71
CA GLY A 93 -48.00 -23.82 -13.25
C GLY A 93 -47.59 -25.16 -13.87
N SER A 94 -48.02 -26.28 -13.30
CA SER A 94 -47.50 -27.62 -13.58
C SER A 94 -47.99 -28.19 -14.92
N ALA A 95 -47.09 -28.87 -15.65
CA ALA A 95 -47.45 -29.93 -16.59
C ALA A 95 -46.63 -31.18 -16.25
N ALA A 96 -47.33 -32.25 -15.87
CA ALA A 96 -46.74 -33.54 -15.56
C ALA A 96 -46.35 -34.28 -16.84
N SER A 97 -45.13 -34.80 -16.86
CA SER A 97 -44.66 -35.79 -17.83
C SER A 97 -43.99 -36.92 -17.04
N ALA A 98 -44.64 -38.07 -17.05
CA ALA A 98 -44.10 -39.31 -16.52
C ALA A 98 -43.02 -39.83 -17.48
N GLY A 99 -41.76 -39.74 -17.08
CA GLY A 99 -40.60 -40.34 -17.74
C GLY A 99 -39.75 -41.06 -16.70
N GLY A 100 -39.51 -42.35 -16.92
CA GLY A 100 -38.97 -43.28 -15.93
C GLY A 100 -37.66 -42.84 -15.27
N LYS A 101 -37.55 -43.17 -13.97
CA LYS A 101 -36.29 -43.20 -13.23
C LYS A 101 -35.32 -44.14 -13.95
N ARG A 102 -34.43 -43.59 -14.78
CA ARG A 102 -33.12 -44.20 -14.95
C ARG A 102 -32.42 -44.02 -13.61
N ALA A 103 -32.17 -45.13 -12.91
CA ALA A 103 -31.18 -45.16 -11.87
C ALA A 103 -29.88 -44.62 -12.50
N GLY A 104 -29.48 -43.42 -12.09
CA GLY A 104 -28.14 -42.93 -12.40
C GLY A 104 -27.19 -43.98 -11.86
N VAL A 105 -26.30 -44.47 -12.73
CA VAL A 105 -25.13 -45.23 -12.31
C VAL A 105 -24.46 -44.34 -11.26
N MET A 106 -24.41 -44.79 -10.00
CA MET A 106 -23.46 -44.22 -9.06
C MET A 106 -22.11 -44.55 -9.67
N GLU A 107 -21.49 -43.57 -10.33
CA GLU A 107 -20.10 -43.68 -10.73
C GLU A 107 -19.31 -44.00 -9.45
N ASP A 108 -18.48 -45.04 -9.51
CA ASP A 108 -17.64 -45.41 -8.39
C ASP A 108 -16.82 -44.17 -7.96
N PRO A 109 -16.66 -43.92 -6.65
CA PRO A 109 -15.93 -42.76 -6.18
C PRO A 109 -14.51 -42.76 -6.77
N VAL A 110 -14.21 -41.76 -7.60
CA VAL A 110 -12.90 -41.61 -8.22
C VAL A 110 -11.85 -41.46 -7.12
N VAL A 111 -10.98 -42.45 -7.02
CA VAL A 111 -9.85 -42.45 -6.08
C VAL A 111 -8.81 -41.48 -6.62
N PRO A 112 -8.45 -40.42 -5.87
CA PRO A 112 -7.51 -39.43 -6.36
C PRO A 112 -6.10 -40.00 -6.25
N VAL A 113 -5.33 -39.85 -7.32
CA VAL A 113 -3.90 -40.16 -7.32
C VAL A 113 -3.17 -38.90 -6.90
N CYS A 114 -2.94 -38.77 -5.59
CA CYS A 114 -2.20 -37.65 -5.04
C CYS A 114 -0.80 -37.55 -5.65
N PRO A 115 -0.36 -36.35 -6.06
CA PRO A 115 1.01 -36.19 -6.53
C PRO A 115 1.99 -36.54 -5.40
N PRO A 116 3.18 -37.07 -5.72
CA PRO A 116 4.25 -37.23 -4.74
C PRO A 116 4.54 -35.92 -4.01
N GLU A 117 5.04 -36.02 -2.78
CA GLU A 117 5.45 -34.86 -1.99
C GLU A 117 6.46 -34.02 -2.79
N GLY A 118 6.22 -32.70 -2.86
CA GLY A 118 7.02 -31.79 -3.67
C GLY A 118 6.79 -31.84 -5.19
N ALA A 119 5.97 -32.74 -5.71
CA ALA A 119 5.66 -32.85 -7.14
C ALA A 119 4.29 -32.28 -7.54
N GLY A 120 3.49 -31.83 -6.57
CA GLY A 120 2.22 -31.16 -6.83
C GLY A 120 2.40 -29.80 -7.53
N ARG A 121 1.38 -29.38 -8.29
CA ARG A 121 1.33 -28.05 -8.95
C ARG A 121 0.91 -26.93 -8.01
N ALA A 122 0.40 -27.30 -6.83
CA ALA A 122 0.18 -26.39 -5.71
C ALA A 122 0.89 -26.91 -4.46
N ARG A 123 1.06 -26.03 -3.47
CA ARG A 123 1.57 -26.34 -2.13
C ARG A 123 0.52 -26.07 -1.09
N LEU A 124 0.38 -26.99 -0.13
CA LEU A 124 -0.59 -26.92 0.95
C LEU A 124 0.10 -26.58 2.27
N TYR A 125 -0.46 -25.60 2.98
CA TYR A 125 0.02 -25.13 4.28
C TYR A 125 -1.11 -25.14 5.30
N PHE A 126 -0.76 -25.37 6.56
CA PHE A 126 -1.69 -25.49 7.66
C PHE A 126 -1.36 -24.48 8.76
N SER A 127 -2.39 -23.91 9.36
CA SER A 127 -2.26 -23.00 10.50
C SER A 127 -3.42 -23.20 11.48
N PRO A 128 -3.18 -23.35 12.80
CA PRO A 128 -1.89 -23.27 13.49
C PRO A 128 -0.88 -24.38 13.16
N ALA A 129 0.39 -24.20 13.55
CA ALA A 129 1.45 -25.21 13.37
C ALA A 129 1.15 -26.53 14.09
N ARG A 130 0.48 -26.43 15.25
CA ARG A 130 0.03 -27.56 16.07
C ARG A 130 -1.45 -27.38 16.39
N PRO A 131 -2.35 -27.72 15.44
CA PRO A 131 -3.78 -27.54 15.63
C PRO A 131 -4.31 -28.46 16.73
N VAL A 132 -5.32 -27.97 17.45
CA VAL A 132 -5.97 -28.69 18.55
C VAL A 132 -7.43 -28.92 18.21
N ALA A 133 -7.94 -30.09 18.58
CA ALA A 133 -9.32 -30.48 18.36
C ALA A 133 -10.29 -29.44 18.93
N GLY A 134 -11.31 -29.09 18.15
CA GLY A 134 -12.29 -28.06 18.51
C GLY A 134 -11.85 -26.63 18.21
N GLY A 135 -10.58 -26.39 17.87
CA GLY A 135 -10.07 -25.10 17.43
C GLY A 135 -10.12 -24.92 15.92
N PRO A 136 -9.88 -23.69 15.43
CA PRO A 136 -9.87 -23.40 14.01
C PRO A 136 -8.63 -23.98 13.32
N LEU A 137 -8.81 -24.51 12.11
CA LEU A 137 -7.76 -24.99 11.21
C LEU A 137 -7.91 -24.29 9.86
N ARG A 138 -6.91 -23.48 9.51
CA ARG A 138 -6.78 -22.83 8.21
C ARG A 138 -5.93 -23.70 7.30
N VAL A 139 -6.42 -23.92 6.08
CA VAL A 139 -5.72 -24.64 5.02
C VAL A 139 -5.52 -23.67 3.87
N VAL A 140 -4.26 -23.48 3.46
CA VAL A 140 -3.88 -22.53 2.41
C VAL A 140 -3.20 -23.29 1.28
N ALA A 141 -3.66 -23.06 0.04
CA ALA A 141 -3.03 -23.56 -1.17
C ALA A 141 -2.34 -22.41 -1.92
N VAL A 142 -1.10 -22.59 -2.35
CA VAL A 142 -0.31 -21.58 -3.08
C VAL A 142 0.32 -22.19 -4.34
N THR A 143 0.42 -21.41 -5.41
CA THR A 143 1.05 -21.83 -6.69
C THR A 143 1.56 -20.61 -7.46
N GLU A 144 2.63 -20.79 -8.23
CA GLU A 144 3.13 -19.83 -9.22
C GLU A 144 2.49 -20.00 -10.61
N GLU A 145 1.57 -20.95 -10.79
CA GLU A 145 0.85 -21.15 -12.05
C GLU A 145 -0.58 -20.61 -11.94
N GLU A 146 -1.12 -20.03 -13.01
CA GLU A 146 -2.54 -19.73 -13.05
C GLU A 146 -3.34 -21.05 -13.14
N LEU A 147 -3.90 -21.49 -12.01
CA LEU A 147 -4.63 -22.74 -11.89
C LEU A 147 -6.10 -22.49 -11.55
N GLU A 148 -6.99 -23.28 -12.14
CA GLU A 148 -8.37 -23.40 -11.66
C GLU A 148 -8.41 -24.38 -10.48
N VAL A 149 -8.69 -23.85 -9.28
CA VAL A 149 -8.95 -24.63 -8.08
C VAL A 149 -10.45 -24.59 -7.80
N ALA A 150 -11.12 -25.73 -7.94
CA ALA A 150 -12.56 -25.83 -7.73
C ALA A 150 -12.93 -25.83 -6.22
N ALA A 151 -12.15 -26.52 -5.40
CA ALA A 151 -12.38 -26.67 -3.96
C ALA A 151 -11.10 -27.11 -3.23
N ILE A 152 -11.04 -26.84 -1.93
CA ILE A 152 -10.18 -27.58 -0.99
C ILE A 152 -11.08 -28.56 -0.25
N GLN A 153 -10.83 -29.86 -0.43
CA GLN A 153 -11.69 -30.93 0.06
C GLN A 153 -11.05 -31.63 1.26
N LEU A 154 -11.85 -31.94 2.27
CA LEU A 154 -11.49 -32.83 3.38
C LEU A 154 -11.81 -34.28 2.98
N GLU A 155 -10.84 -35.19 3.13
CA GLU A 155 -11.05 -36.62 2.96
C GLU A 155 -11.58 -37.24 4.25
N THR A 156 -12.77 -37.84 4.18
CA THR A 156 -13.44 -38.53 5.30
C THR A 156 -13.73 -39.98 4.95
N VAL A 157 -14.14 -40.78 5.94
CA VAL A 157 -14.62 -42.15 5.71
C VAL A 157 -15.84 -42.23 4.79
N ALA A 158 -16.62 -41.15 4.68
CA ALA A 158 -17.78 -41.05 3.82
C ALA A 158 -17.44 -40.57 2.39
N GLY A 159 -16.18 -40.24 2.12
CA GLY A 159 -15.71 -39.64 0.87
C GLY A 159 -15.12 -38.24 1.09
N ARG A 160 -14.93 -37.51 -0.01
CA ARG A 160 -14.41 -36.13 0.01
C ARG A 160 -15.55 -35.13 0.19
N THR A 161 -15.32 -34.07 0.96
CA THR A 161 -16.29 -32.99 1.18
C THR A 161 -15.60 -31.64 1.02
N ASP A 162 -16.20 -30.74 0.25
CA ASP A 162 -15.71 -29.38 0.06
C ASP A 162 -15.76 -28.61 1.40
N VAL A 163 -14.69 -27.91 1.73
CA VAL A 163 -14.64 -27.00 2.87
C VAL A 163 -14.94 -25.60 2.35
N GLU A 164 -15.95 -24.95 2.92
CA GLU A 164 -16.46 -23.66 2.45
C GLU A 164 -16.42 -22.60 3.57
N PRO A 165 -16.32 -21.29 3.24
CA PRO A 165 -16.16 -20.75 1.89
C PRO A 165 -14.72 -20.83 1.38
N LEU A 166 -14.53 -21.21 0.12
CA LEU A 166 -13.24 -21.07 -0.56
C LEU A 166 -12.94 -19.59 -0.86
N SER A 167 -11.86 -19.06 -0.29
CA SER A 167 -11.39 -17.71 -0.58
C SER A 167 -10.19 -17.74 -1.51
N MET A 168 -10.22 -16.98 -2.61
CA MET A 168 -9.11 -16.87 -3.58
C MET A 168 -8.55 -15.44 -3.61
N TRP A 169 -7.24 -15.28 -3.73
CA TRP A 169 -6.57 -14.00 -3.98
C TRP A 169 -5.22 -14.19 -4.70
N GLY A 170 -4.56 -13.06 -5.00
CA GLY A 170 -3.20 -13.04 -5.53
C GLY A 170 -3.13 -13.12 -7.06
N GLY A 171 -2.02 -13.66 -7.54
CA GLY A 171 -1.70 -13.89 -8.95
C GLY A 171 -0.59 -12.99 -9.50
N PRO A 172 0.64 -13.52 -9.68
CA PRO A 172 1.32 -14.62 -8.97
C PRO A 172 1.90 -14.19 -7.59
N PRO A 173 2.07 -15.12 -6.63
CA PRO A 173 1.49 -16.46 -6.64
C PRO A 173 -0.03 -16.39 -6.47
N TRP A 174 -0.75 -17.35 -7.04
CA TRP A 174 -2.18 -17.55 -6.83
C TRP A 174 -2.39 -18.30 -5.53
N SER A 175 -3.43 -17.94 -4.79
CA SER A 175 -3.65 -18.47 -3.45
C SER A 175 -5.11 -18.70 -3.12
N TRP A 176 -5.35 -19.77 -2.37
CA TRP A 176 -6.67 -20.14 -1.86
C TRP A 176 -6.60 -20.48 -0.39
N SER A 177 -7.67 -20.23 0.35
CA SER A 177 -7.78 -20.70 1.72
C SER A 177 -9.20 -21.11 2.08
N VAL A 178 -9.28 -22.09 2.96
CA VAL A 178 -10.49 -22.48 3.68
C VAL A 178 -10.20 -22.51 5.18
N THR A 179 -11.21 -22.26 6.00
CA THR A 179 -11.11 -22.36 7.45
C THR A 179 -12.14 -23.36 7.95
N MET A 180 -11.67 -24.38 8.65
CA MET A 180 -12.52 -25.22 9.49
C MET A 180 -12.57 -24.59 10.87
N GLU A 181 -13.72 -24.06 11.29
CA GLU A 181 -13.86 -23.41 12.61
C GLU A 181 -13.64 -24.36 13.79
N SER A 182 -13.89 -25.65 13.59
CA SER A 182 -13.72 -26.70 14.60
C SER A 182 -13.15 -27.96 13.97
N ALA A 183 -11.84 -28.16 14.12
CA ALA A 183 -11.14 -29.31 13.57
C ALA A 183 -11.35 -30.58 14.43
N PRO A 184 -11.68 -31.74 13.83
CA PRO A 184 -11.75 -33.00 14.56
C PRO A 184 -10.34 -33.53 14.91
N PRO A 185 -10.19 -34.30 16.00
CA PRO A 185 -8.90 -34.88 16.38
C PRO A 185 -8.42 -35.93 15.36
N GLY A 186 -7.10 -36.14 15.31
CA GLY A 186 -6.45 -37.13 14.45
C GLY A 186 -5.93 -36.53 13.15
N ILE A 187 -5.50 -37.40 12.23
CA ILE A 187 -4.92 -37.00 10.95
C ILE A 187 -6.04 -36.57 10.01
N GLN A 188 -6.03 -35.30 9.63
CA GLN A 188 -6.91 -34.73 8.62
C GLN A 188 -6.18 -34.67 7.28
N ARG A 189 -6.82 -35.12 6.21
CA ARG A 189 -6.27 -35.14 4.85
C ARG A 189 -7.04 -34.19 3.95
N PHE A 190 -6.32 -33.33 3.25
CA PHE A 190 -6.87 -32.33 2.36
C PHE A 190 -6.39 -32.56 0.93
N VAL A 191 -7.29 -32.27 -0.01
CA VAL A 191 -7.07 -32.39 -1.45
C VAL A 191 -7.41 -31.05 -2.10
N VAL A 192 -6.49 -30.49 -2.88
CA VAL A 192 -6.76 -29.34 -3.75
C VAL A 192 -7.31 -29.88 -5.06
N ALA A 193 -8.61 -29.72 -5.26
CA ALA A 193 -9.31 -30.25 -6.43
C ALA A 193 -8.87 -29.53 -7.70
N SER A 194 -8.64 -30.32 -8.76
CA SER A 194 -8.44 -29.83 -10.13
C SER A 194 -9.70 -30.07 -10.96
N GLY A 195 -9.71 -29.66 -12.23
CA GLY A 195 -10.75 -30.03 -13.19
C GLY A 195 -10.82 -31.54 -13.49
N ASP A 196 -9.77 -32.32 -13.15
CA ASP A 196 -9.75 -33.77 -13.20
C ASP A 196 -9.81 -34.36 -11.77
N PRO A 197 -10.96 -34.94 -11.35
CA PRO A 197 -11.13 -35.51 -10.01
C PRO A 197 -10.16 -36.64 -9.66
N ALA A 198 -9.53 -37.29 -10.64
CA ALA A 198 -8.52 -38.33 -10.42
C ALA A 198 -7.13 -37.75 -10.15
N HIS A 199 -6.83 -36.52 -10.57
CA HIS A 199 -5.51 -35.92 -10.49
C HIS A 199 -5.57 -34.55 -9.80
N PRO A 200 -5.59 -34.51 -8.46
CA PRO A 200 -5.62 -33.26 -7.71
C PRO A 200 -4.31 -32.46 -7.86
N LEU A 201 -4.38 -31.15 -7.64
CA LEU A 201 -3.24 -30.24 -7.76
C LEU A 201 -2.24 -30.41 -6.61
N ALA A 202 -2.74 -30.77 -5.43
CA ALA A 202 -1.96 -31.07 -4.25
C ALA A 202 -2.78 -31.93 -3.27
N CYS A 203 -2.07 -32.69 -2.44
CA CYS A 203 -2.62 -33.35 -1.26
C CYS A 203 -1.73 -33.05 -0.06
N GLY A 204 -2.32 -32.97 1.13
CA GLY A 204 -1.58 -32.69 2.35
C GLY A 204 -2.32 -33.22 3.57
N SER A 205 -1.59 -33.50 4.63
CA SER A 205 -2.17 -33.96 5.88
C SER A 205 -1.65 -33.20 7.07
N VAL A 206 -2.49 -33.02 8.08
CA VAL A 206 -2.13 -32.39 9.34
C VAL A 206 -2.67 -33.21 10.51
N GLU A 207 -1.85 -33.37 11.55
CA GLU A 207 -2.26 -34.03 12.78
C GLU A 207 -2.90 -33.01 13.73
N VAL A 208 -4.17 -33.24 14.08
CA VAL A 208 -4.91 -32.42 15.04
C VAL A 208 -4.87 -33.10 16.41
N GLY A 209 -4.17 -32.48 17.35
CA GLY A 209 -3.97 -33.01 18.70
C GLY A 209 -5.20 -32.85 19.59
N VAL A 210 -5.30 -33.66 20.64
CA VAL A 210 -6.38 -33.56 21.66
C VAL A 210 -6.09 -32.56 22.78
N ARG A 211 -4.85 -32.08 22.89
CA ARG A 211 -4.40 -31.08 23.88
C ARG A 211 -3.42 -30.11 23.21
N GLY A 212 -3.45 -28.85 23.65
CA GLY A 212 -2.51 -27.83 23.19
C GLY A 212 -1.09 -28.08 23.69
N ALA A 213 -0.11 -27.90 22.81
CA ALA A 213 1.31 -28.16 23.07
C ALA A 213 2.02 -27.01 23.81
N GLY A 214 1.33 -26.36 24.77
CA GLY A 214 1.74 -25.08 25.37
C GLY A 214 3.07 -25.06 26.15
N GLU A 215 3.72 -26.21 26.37
CA GLU A 215 4.98 -26.31 27.13
C GLU A 215 6.24 -26.42 26.25
N ALA A 216 6.13 -26.86 25.00
CA ALA A 216 7.30 -27.19 24.18
C ALA A 216 7.95 -25.97 23.47
N GLU A 217 7.29 -24.82 23.40
CA GLU A 217 7.82 -23.62 22.72
C GLU A 217 8.76 -22.75 23.56
N ARG A 218 8.87 -23.02 24.87
CA ARG A 218 9.65 -22.18 25.81
C ARG A 218 11.15 -22.51 25.86
N ALA A 219 11.60 -23.51 25.11
CA ALA A 219 12.98 -23.98 25.16
C ALA A 219 13.89 -23.18 24.19
N GLY A 220 14.86 -22.44 24.74
CA GLY A 220 15.91 -21.76 23.98
C GLY A 220 16.19 -20.34 24.47
N LYS A 221 17.43 -19.88 24.26
CA LYS A 221 17.86 -18.51 24.60
C LYS A 221 17.76 -17.53 23.43
N SER A 222 17.75 -18.05 22.20
CA SER A 222 17.55 -17.23 20.99
C SER A 222 16.16 -16.60 20.94
N VAL A 223 15.93 -15.62 20.07
CA VAL A 223 14.59 -15.06 19.82
C VAL A 223 13.65 -16.16 19.28
N TRP A 224 14.11 -16.93 18.28
CA TRP A 224 13.50 -18.21 17.90
C TRP A 224 14.51 -19.15 17.21
N PRO A 225 14.37 -20.48 17.38
CA PRO A 225 15.13 -21.48 16.61
C PRO A 225 14.78 -21.47 15.12
N VAL A 226 15.74 -21.86 14.30
CA VAL A 226 15.56 -22.06 12.85
C VAL A 226 15.20 -23.52 12.58
N GLU A 227 14.02 -23.75 12.01
CA GLU A 227 13.49 -25.08 11.67
C GLU A 227 13.19 -25.24 10.17
N ARG A 228 13.14 -24.13 9.44
CA ARG A 228 12.88 -24.07 7.99
C ARG A 228 13.90 -23.20 7.28
N ALA A 229 13.95 -23.28 5.95
CA ALA A 229 14.82 -22.46 5.11
C ALA A 229 13.99 -21.56 4.19
N TRP A 230 14.58 -20.46 3.74
CA TRP A 230 14.02 -19.68 2.63
C TRP A 230 14.30 -20.40 1.32
N ASP A 231 13.26 -20.97 0.73
CA ASP A 231 13.21 -21.50 -0.63
C ASP A 231 12.08 -20.81 -1.41
N GLY A 232 11.93 -21.14 -2.70
CA GLY A 232 10.86 -20.55 -3.53
C GLY A 232 9.46 -20.76 -2.95
N GLU A 233 9.20 -21.91 -2.31
CA GLU A 233 7.89 -22.21 -1.73
C GLU A 233 7.58 -21.31 -0.52
N MET A 234 8.58 -21.01 0.31
CA MET A 234 8.44 -20.06 1.42
C MET A 234 8.38 -18.60 0.95
N GLU A 235 9.06 -18.25 -0.15
CA GLU A 235 8.90 -16.93 -0.79
C GLU A 235 7.49 -16.75 -1.36
N ASP A 236 6.91 -17.80 -1.97
CA ASP A 236 5.55 -17.78 -2.48
C ASP A 236 4.53 -17.69 -1.35
N LEU A 237 4.72 -18.43 -0.26
CA LEU A 237 3.86 -18.32 0.91
C LEU A 237 3.97 -16.93 1.56
N TYR A 238 5.15 -16.31 1.57
CA TYR A 238 5.32 -14.94 2.05
C TYR A 238 4.55 -13.95 1.19
N ALA A 239 4.67 -14.05 -0.13
CA ALA A 239 3.90 -13.22 -1.05
C ALA A 239 2.39 -13.44 -0.91
N ALA A 240 1.95 -14.70 -0.80
CA ALA A 240 0.55 -15.04 -0.53
C ALA A 240 0.05 -14.42 0.78
N TRP A 241 0.88 -14.44 1.83
CA TRP A 241 0.58 -13.86 3.13
C TRP A 241 0.42 -12.34 3.08
N VAL A 242 1.40 -11.62 2.51
CA VAL A 242 1.32 -10.17 2.33
C VAL A 242 0.10 -9.80 1.49
N GLY A 243 -0.13 -10.54 0.39
CA GLY A 243 -1.26 -10.34 -0.50
C GLY A 243 -2.62 -10.54 0.16
N ARG A 244 -2.73 -11.49 1.10
CA ARG A 244 -3.96 -11.68 1.88
C ARG A 244 -4.14 -10.57 2.91
N LEU A 245 -3.07 -10.28 3.66
CA LEU A 245 -3.11 -9.39 4.81
C LEU A 245 -3.63 -8.00 4.42
N PHE A 246 -3.10 -7.48 3.33
CA PHE A 246 -3.36 -6.11 2.85
C PHE A 246 -4.33 -6.05 1.67
N ARG A 247 -5.08 -7.12 1.40
CA ARG A 247 -6.07 -7.11 0.33
C ARG A 247 -7.13 -6.05 0.62
N VAL A 248 -7.41 -5.23 -0.38
CA VAL A 248 -8.49 -4.25 -0.37
C VAL A 248 -9.23 -4.24 -1.69
N ASP A 249 -10.45 -3.74 -1.66
CA ASP A 249 -11.20 -3.44 -2.88
C ASP A 249 -10.61 -2.17 -3.52
N PRO A 250 -10.53 -2.10 -4.86
CA PRO A 250 -10.11 -0.89 -5.56
C PRO A 250 -10.92 0.33 -5.10
N GLY A 251 -10.22 1.42 -4.74
CA GLY A 251 -10.82 2.64 -4.20
C GLY A 251 -11.08 2.63 -2.70
N ALA A 252 -10.71 1.57 -1.97
CA ALA A 252 -10.72 1.58 -0.51
C ALA A 252 -9.76 2.66 0.03
N ARG A 253 -10.29 3.51 0.92
CA ARG A 253 -9.56 4.66 1.50
C ARG A 253 -9.09 4.41 2.94
N ALA A 254 -9.66 3.41 3.61
CA ALA A 254 -9.32 3.10 4.99
C ALA A 254 -8.00 2.31 5.07
N GLY A 255 -7.10 2.78 5.93
CA GLY A 255 -5.87 2.08 6.30
C GLY A 255 -5.97 1.42 7.68
N TRP A 256 -4.80 1.17 8.28
CA TRP A 256 -4.69 0.67 9.67
C TRP A 256 -3.87 1.63 10.52
N ARG A 257 -4.12 1.60 11.82
CA ARG A 257 -3.31 2.33 12.81
C ARG A 257 -3.33 1.56 14.13
N PRO A 258 -2.18 1.07 14.63
CA PRO A 258 -0.90 0.85 13.93
C PRO A 258 -0.94 -0.40 13.02
N LEU A 259 0.22 -0.81 12.48
CA LEU A 259 0.35 -1.99 11.63
C LEU A 259 -0.14 -3.28 12.33
N HIS A 260 0.11 -3.45 13.62
CA HIS A 260 -0.33 -4.65 14.33
C HIS A 260 -1.85 -4.88 14.30
N THR A 261 -2.66 -3.84 14.03
CA THR A 261 -4.12 -3.97 13.89
C THR A 261 -4.49 -4.90 12.75
N VAL A 262 -3.75 -4.90 11.63
CA VAL A 262 -4.01 -5.85 10.53
C VAL A 262 -3.49 -7.25 10.84
N LEU A 263 -2.37 -7.36 11.56
CA LEU A 263 -1.78 -8.65 11.95
C LEU A 263 -2.69 -9.41 12.93
N ARG A 264 -3.43 -8.68 13.77
CA ARG A 264 -4.35 -9.23 14.77
C ARG A 264 -5.76 -9.50 14.22
N ASP A 265 -6.02 -9.25 12.93
CA ASP A 265 -7.30 -9.59 12.28
C ASP A 265 -7.26 -11.05 11.74
N PRO A 266 -7.97 -12.02 12.37
CA PRO A 266 -7.96 -13.41 11.94
C PRO A 266 -8.59 -13.64 10.55
N LYS A 267 -9.36 -12.68 10.00
CA LYS A 267 -9.92 -12.77 8.65
C LYS A 267 -8.88 -12.44 7.57
N ARG A 268 -7.85 -11.67 7.93
CA ARG A 268 -6.79 -11.21 7.04
C ARG A 268 -5.50 -12.00 7.25
N ASN A 269 -5.15 -12.32 8.48
CA ASN A 269 -3.92 -13.03 8.77
C ASN A 269 -4.16 -14.54 8.89
N PHE A 270 -3.87 -15.32 7.84
CA PHE A 270 -3.98 -16.78 7.93
C PHE A 270 -2.93 -17.42 8.85
N LEU A 271 -1.92 -16.67 9.31
CA LEU A 271 -0.97 -17.06 10.36
C LEU A 271 -1.38 -16.57 11.75
N TRP A 272 -2.61 -16.08 11.90
CA TRP A 272 -3.15 -15.69 13.21
C TRP A 272 -3.15 -16.88 14.17
N GLY A 273 -2.55 -16.70 15.35
CA GLY A 273 -2.42 -17.73 16.37
C GLY A 273 -1.62 -18.95 15.93
N HIS A 274 -0.72 -18.80 14.94
CA HIS A 274 -0.01 -19.92 14.34
C HIS A 274 0.87 -20.68 15.34
N LEU A 275 1.46 -19.98 16.32
CA LEU A 275 2.30 -20.59 17.35
C LEU A 275 1.47 -21.22 18.47
N GLY A 276 0.20 -20.81 18.61
CA GLY A 276 -0.68 -21.27 19.68
C GLY A 276 -0.36 -20.63 21.04
N LEU A 277 0.23 -19.45 21.04
CA LEU A 277 0.59 -18.68 22.25
C LEU A 277 -0.43 -17.60 22.61
N GLY A 278 -1.48 -17.42 21.78
CA GLY A 278 -2.37 -16.27 21.90
C GLY A 278 -1.74 -14.98 21.37
N GLU A 279 -0.64 -15.10 20.64
CA GLU A 279 0.27 -14.01 20.32
C GLU A 279 -0.33 -12.91 19.41
N ASP A 280 -1.41 -13.23 18.69
CA ASP A 280 -2.13 -12.28 17.84
C ASP A 280 -3.54 -11.96 18.37
N ASP A 281 -3.94 -12.54 19.51
CA ASP A 281 -5.26 -12.32 20.11
C ASP A 281 -5.18 -11.13 21.08
N PRO A 282 -5.84 -9.99 20.80
CA PRO A 282 -5.86 -8.84 21.71
C PRO A 282 -6.37 -9.15 23.13
N ALA A 283 -7.07 -10.26 23.33
CA ALA A 283 -7.53 -10.72 24.64
C ALA A 283 -6.48 -11.51 25.44
N SER A 284 -5.33 -11.82 24.85
CA SER A 284 -4.23 -12.55 25.50
C SER A 284 -3.30 -11.61 26.31
N GLY A 285 -2.49 -12.20 27.19
CA GLY A 285 -1.59 -11.45 28.08
C GLY A 285 -0.41 -10.79 27.37
N ASP A 286 0.29 -11.55 26.52
CA ASP A 286 1.38 -11.03 25.68
C ASP A 286 0.94 -11.10 24.22
N VAL A 287 0.91 -9.95 23.55
CA VAL A 287 0.48 -9.82 22.16
C VAL A 287 1.57 -9.15 21.33
N VAL A 288 1.62 -9.49 20.05
CA VAL A 288 2.58 -8.95 19.09
C VAL A 288 2.35 -7.46 18.91
N VAL A 289 3.38 -6.64 19.12
CA VAL A 289 3.36 -5.17 18.94
C VAL A 289 4.28 -4.82 17.77
N VAL A 290 3.70 -4.28 16.71
CA VAL A 290 4.39 -3.95 15.46
C VAL A 290 3.95 -2.55 15.03
N GLU A 291 4.84 -1.58 15.21
CA GLU A 291 4.60 -0.15 15.06
C GLU A 291 5.72 0.50 14.21
N PRO A 292 5.88 0.09 12.94
CA PRO A 292 6.98 0.52 12.09
C PRO A 292 6.73 1.88 11.43
N ASP A 293 7.80 2.55 11.02
CA ASP A 293 7.76 3.56 9.95
C ASP A 293 7.92 2.93 8.56
N CYS A 294 8.06 3.75 7.51
CA CYS A 294 8.23 3.27 6.14
C CYS A 294 9.46 2.37 5.95
N GLY A 295 10.58 2.68 6.61
CA GLY A 295 11.84 1.95 6.53
C GLY A 295 11.82 0.62 7.27
N ASP A 296 11.11 0.57 8.40
CA ASP A 296 10.98 -0.62 9.24
C ASP A 296 10.01 -1.66 8.65
N THR A 297 8.92 -1.17 8.03
CA THR A 297 7.78 -1.99 7.56
C THR A 297 8.17 -3.26 6.80
N PRO A 298 9.01 -3.22 5.74
CA PRO A 298 9.39 -4.45 5.03
C PRO A 298 10.07 -5.47 5.95
N PHE A 299 10.96 -5.01 6.83
CA PHE A 299 11.71 -5.89 7.73
C PHE A 299 10.83 -6.43 8.86
N PHE A 300 9.91 -5.62 9.39
CA PHE A 300 8.97 -6.03 10.43
C PHE A 300 8.01 -7.11 9.91
N LEU A 301 7.49 -6.95 8.69
CA LEU A 301 6.67 -7.98 8.04
C LEU A 301 7.44 -9.27 7.79
N ARG A 302 8.68 -9.15 7.28
CA ARG A 302 9.54 -10.31 7.02
C ARG A 302 9.94 -11.03 8.31
N ALA A 303 10.22 -10.29 9.38
CA ALA A 303 10.55 -10.82 10.70
C ALA A 303 9.36 -11.53 11.36
N TYR A 304 8.17 -10.92 11.31
CA TYR A 304 6.94 -11.55 11.80
C TYR A 304 6.70 -12.89 11.11
N PHE A 305 6.73 -12.92 9.77
CA PHE A 305 6.53 -14.14 9.00
C PHE A 305 7.61 -15.19 9.31
N ALA A 306 8.88 -14.77 9.39
CA ALA A 306 9.99 -15.65 9.73
C ALA A 306 9.86 -16.26 11.13
N TRP A 307 9.42 -15.47 12.11
CA TRP A 307 9.17 -15.92 13.48
C TRP A 307 8.04 -16.95 13.54
N LYS A 308 6.91 -16.68 12.85
CA LYS A 308 5.78 -17.63 12.77
C LYS A 308 6.19 -18.97 12.19
N LEU A 309 6.99 -18.97 11.13
CA LEU A 309 7.34 -20.18 10.38
C LEU A 309 8.74 -20.74 10.74
N ARG A 310 9.39 -20.20 11.77
CA ARG A 310 10.72 -20.63 12.24
C ARG A 310 11.80 -20.58 11.12
N LEU A 311 11.75 -19.54 10.29
CA LEU A 311 12.74 -19.27 9.23
C LEU A 311 13.91 -18.44 9.78
N PRO A 312 15.11 -18.52 9.17
CA PRO A 312 16.22 -17.65 9.55
C PRO A 312 15.93 -16.20 9.16
N PHE A 313 16.41 -15.28 9.98
CA PHE A 313 16.31 -13.84 9.75
C PHE A 313 17.63 -13.15 10.07
N ALA A 314 18.03 -12.22 9.20
CA ALA A 314 19.19 -11.39 9.42
C ALA A 314 19.01 -10.01 8.78
N VAL A 315 19.54 -8.98 9.44
CA VAL A 315 19.70 -7.62 8.89
C VAL A 315 21.06 -7.07 9.29
N ARG A 316 21.65 -6.20 8.47
CA ARG A 316 22.88 -5.50 8.83
C ARG A 316 22.60 -4.05 9.17
N HIS A 317 23.44 -3.53 10.05
CA HIS A 317 23.54 -2.10 10.25
C HIS A 317 24.22 -1.47 9.04
N CYS A 318 23.50 -0.59 8.35
CA CYS A 318 23.97 0.09 7.16
C CYS A 318 24.01 1.60 7.45
N PRO A 319 25.17 2.26 7.51
CA PRO A 319 25.22 3.72 7.68
C PRO A 319 24.42 4.42 6.58
N ARG A 320 23.76 5.55 6.90
CA ARG A 320 23.00 6.31 5.90
C ARG A 320 23.90 6.70 4.73
N GLY A 321 23.55 6.19 3.55
CA GLY A 321 24.28 6.40 2.30
C GLY A 321 23.66 7.50 1.46
N THR A 322 24.41 8.05 0.48
CA THR A 322 23.87 9.11 -0.36
C THR A 322 22.95 8.61 -1.46
N ARG A 323 22.10 9.48 -2.00
CA ARG A 323 21.24 9.18 -3.17
C ARG A 323 22.03 8.52 -4.31
N GLU A 324 23.25 9.01 -4.60
CA GLU A 324 24.09 8.54 -5.71
C GLU A 324 25.03 7.39 -5.34
N ARG A 325 25.53 7.34 -4.10
CA ARG A 325 26.53 6.33 -3.69
C ARG A 325 25.91 5.10 -3.06
N GLY A 326 24.64 5.19 -2.66
CA GLY A 326 23.93 4.16 -1.92
C GLY A 326 24.48 3.98 -0.52
N THR A 327 23.90 3.03 0.21
CA THR A 327 24.45 2.57 1.48
C THR A 327 25.42 1.40 1.28
N ARG A 328 26.39 1.28 2.19
CA ARG A 328 27.28 0.12 2.28
C ARG A 328 27.16 -0.47 3.68
N CYS A 329 26.63 -1.68 3.74
CA CYS A 329 26.45 -2.41 4.98
C CYS A 329 27.75 -3.09 5.38
N TYR A 330 28.11 -3.02 6.67
CA TYR A 330 29.32 -3.63 7.21
C TYR A 330 29.02 -4.29 8.56
N GLY A 331 29.92 -5.17 9.00
CA GLY A 331 29.82 -5.85 10.28
C GLY A 331 29.01 -7.14 10.23
N ASP A 332 28.92 -7.79 11.39
CA ASP A 332 28.12 -9.00 11.56
C ASP A 332 26.63 -8.63 11.55
N PRO A 333 25.77 -9.44 10.91
CA PRO A 333 24.35 -9.17 10.91
C PRO A 333 23.73 -9.36 12.30
N GLN A 334 22.72 -8.55 12.61
CA GLN A 334 21.76 -8.86 13.65
C GLN A 334 20.88 -10.01 13.18
N THR A 335 20.67 -11.02 14.02
CA THR A 335 19.95 -12.24 13.64
C THR A 335 19.00 -12.69 14.73
N ASN A 336 18.01 -13.52 14.37
CA ASN A 336 17.10 -14.14 15.32
C ASN A 336 17.76 -15.11 16.31
N LEU A 337 19.04 -15.46 16.08
CA LEU A 337 19.83 -16.35 16.91
C LEU A 337 20.49 -15.64 18.10
N THR A 338 20.37 -14.30 18.22
CA THR A 338 20.89 -13.56 19.38
C THR A 338 20.31 -14.11 20.68
N GLU A 339 21.16 -14.34 21.67
CA GLU A 339 20.77 -14.77 23.02
C GLU A 339 20.60 -13.59 23.99
N GLU A 340 20.75 -12.35 23.52
CA GLU A 340 20.68 -11.13 24.34
C GLU A 340 19.36 -11.02 25.12
N TRP A 341 18.27 -11.53 24.55
CA TRP A 341 16.93 -11.52 25.14
C TRP A 341 16.53 -12.86 25.77
N GLY A 342 17.47 -13.75 26.03
CA GLY A 342 17.21 -15.11 26.53
C GLY A 342 16.66 -15.17 27.96
N ASP A 343 16.76 -14.07 28.70
CA ASP A 343 16.16 -13.83 30.03
C ASP A 343 14.68 -13.43 29.97
N VAL A 344 14.17 -13.00 28.81
CA VAL A 344 12.74 -12.75 28.60
C VAL A 344 12.01 -14.09 28.40
N GLU A 345 11.26 -14.54 29.40
CA GLU A 345 10.63 -15.87 29.41
C GLU A 345 9.53 -16.05 28.35
N SER A 346 8.71 -15.01 28.12
CA SER A 346 7.63 -15.06 27.14
C SER A 346 8.21 -14.94 25.72
N PRO A 347 7.98 -15.93 24.83
CA PRO A 347 8.46 -15.85 23.45
C PRO A 347 7.90 -14.65 22.69
N VAL A 348 6.66 -14.24 23.00
CA VAL A 348 6.01 -13.07 22.37
C VAL A 348 6.64 -11.78 22.86
N ALA A 349 6.84 -11.63 24.17
CA ALA A 349 7.51 -10.46 24.73
C ALA A 349 8.97 -10.37 24.24
N ARG A 350 9.66 -11.50 24.11
CA ARG A 350 11.03 -11.58 23.57
C ARG A 350 11.08 -11.11 22.12
N PHE A 351 10.16 -11.60 21.28
CA PHE A 351 10.03 -11.16 19.89
C PHE A 351 9.78 -9.65 19.80
N ASN A 352 8.82 -9.12 20.57
CA ASN A 352 8.52 -7.69 20.59
C ASN A 352 9.74 -6.85 20.99
N LYS A 353 10.45 -7.27 22.04
CA LYS A 353 11.63 -6.56 22.54
C LYS A 353 12.74 -6.55 21.49
N TRP A 354 13.05 -7.70 20.90
CA TRP A 354 14.02 -7.82 19.83
C TRP A 354 13.65 -6.98 18.60
N LEU A 355 12.37 -6.94 18.22
CA LEU A 355 11.91 -6.17 17.07
C LEU A 355 12.13 -4.66 17.27
N VAL A 356 11.85 -4.15 18.46
CA VAL A 356 11.98 -2.72 18.79
C VAL A 356 13.43 -2.33 19.10
N GLU A 357 14.14 -3.13 19.88
CA GLU A 357 15.49 -2.76 20.38
C GLU A 357 16.61 -3.15 19.41
N ASP A 358 16.45 -4.20 18.60
CA ASP A 358 17.49 -4.62 17.66
C ASP A 358 17.14 -4.22 16.23
N ILE A 359 15.92 -4.49 15.77
CA ILE A 359 15.59 -4.30 14.35
C ILE A 359 15.33 -2.83 14.02
N ALA A 360 14.44 -2.15 14.73
CA ALA A 360 14.16 -0.72 14.50
C ALA A 360 15.40 0.18 14.71
N ASP A 361 16.31 -0.17 15.62
CA ASP A 361 17.57 0.57 15.80
C ASP A 361 18.63 0.24 14.71
N THR A 362 18.46 -0.87 13.98
CA THR A 362 19.39 -1.31 12.93
C THR A 362 18.98 -0.85 11.53
N VAL A 363 17.68 -0.90 11.22
CA VAL A 363 17.16 -0.57 9.90
C VAL A 363 16.63 0.87 9.83
N HIS A 364 16.56 1.38 8.61
CA HIS A 364 16.01 2.68 8.27
C HIS A 364 15.74 2.74 6.76
N SER A 365 15.08 3.79 6.28
CA SER A 365 14.67 3.91 4.87
C SER A 365 15.82 3.83 3.83
N THR A 366 17.07 4.12 4.22
CA THR A 366 18.23 3.95 3.31
C THR A 366 18.87 2.57 3.31
N THR A 367 18.42 1.63 4.16
CA THR A 367 18.97 0.25 4.26
C THR A 367 18.85 -0.48 2.92
N GLY A 368 17.73 -0.29 2.24
CA GLY A 368 17.48 -0.88 0.92
C GLY A 368 18.22 -0.22 -0.25
N ARG A 369 18.95 0.88 -0.03
CA ARG A 369 19.64 1.65 -1.09
C ARG A 369 21.01 1.08 -1.46
N VAL A 370 21.16 -0.23 -1.40
CA VAL A 370 22.42 -0.89 -1.75
C VAL A 370 22.49 -1.03 -3.28
N LEU A 371 23.71 -0.86 -3.81
CA LEU A 371 23.99 -1.04 -5.24
C LEU A 371 23.81 -2.51 -5.66
N PRO A 372 23.37 -2.78 -6.91
CA PRO A 372 23.03 -4.13 -7.37
C PRO A 372 24.18 -5.16 -7.27
N GLU A 373 25.42 -4.71 -7.39
CA GLU A 373 26.61 -5.58 -7.44
C GLU A 373 27.11 -6.01 -6.07
N VAL A 374 26.54 -5.47 -4.99
CA VAL A 374 27.00 -5.73 -3.63
C VAL A 374 26.29 -6.97 -3.08
N ASP A 375 27.02 -8.09 -3.01
CA ASP A 375 26.56 -9.33 -2.38
C ASP A 375 26.10 -9.16 -0.91
N PRO A 376 26.80 -8.37 -0.06
CA PRO A 376 26.34 -8.13 1.30
C PRO A 376 25.20 -7.08 1.37
N SER A 377 24.06 -7.36 0.71
CA SER A 377 22.83 -6.55 0.79
C SER A 377 21.63 -7.34 1.30
N GLU A 378 20.66 -6.70 1.94
CA GLU A 378 19.39 -7.33 2.38
C GLU A 378 18.38 -7.46 1.24
N LEU A 379 18.50 -6.60 0.23
CA LEU A 379 17.60 -6.52 -0.92
C LEU A 379 18.36 -6.62 -2.23
N VAL A 380 17.71 -7.18 -3.26
CA VAL A 380 18.22 -7.28 -4.63
C VAL A 380 17.22 -6.69 -5.62
N PRO A 381 17.66 -5.92 -6.64
CA PRO A 381 16.77 -5.40 -7.66
C PRO A 381 16.20 -6.53 -8.52
N VAL A 382 14.92 -6.40 -8.87
CA VAL A 382 14.20 -7.41 -9.66
C VAL A 382 13.87 -6.89 -11.05
N ALA A 383 13.52 -7.81 -11.95
CA ALA A 383 13.00 -7.45 -13.26
C ALA A 383 11.64 -6.74 -13.13
N LEU A 384 11.19 -6.08 -14.19
CA LEU A 384 9.85 -5.51 -14.27
C LEU A 384 8.95 -6.50 -14.99
N SER A 385 8.38 -7.43 -14.22
CA SER A 385 7.42 -8.43 -14.69
C SER A 385 6.33 -8.69 -13.64
N ARG A 386 5.25 -9.35 -14.04
CA ARG A 386 4.16 -9.67 -13.13
C ARG A 386 4.60 -10.68 -12.04
N GLU A 387 5.50 -11.58 -12.39
CA GLU A 387 6.06 -12.63 -11.51
C GLU A 387 6.98 -12.04 -10.43
N THR A 388 7.68 -10.98 -10.77
CA THR A 388 8.68 -10.35 -9.90
C THR A 388 8.11 -9.22 -9.07
N LEU A 389 7.09 -8.51 -9.56
CA LEU A 389 6.37 -7.45 -8.84
C LEU A 389 5.22 -8.01 -7.98
N ARG A 390 5.46 -9.15 -7.33
CA ARG A 390 4.50 -9.84 -6.46
C ARG A 390 4.39 -9.17 -5.09
N PRO A 391 3.31 -9.43 -4.31
CA PRO A 391 3.21 -8.91 -2.95
C PRO A 391 4.44 -9.27 -2.10
N GLY A 392 4.88 -8.35 -1.25
CA GLY A 392 6.13 -8.46 -0.49
C GLY A 392 7.36 -7.88 -1.20
N THR A 393 7.25 -7.56 -2.50
CA THR A 393 8.29 -6.78 -3.21
C THR A 393 8.40 -5.39 -2.58
N VAL A 394 9.62 -4.96 -2.30
CA VAL A 394 9.93 -3.67 -1.69
C VAL A 394 10.20 -2.66 -2.80
N PHE A 395 9.56 -1.50 -2.77
CA PHE A 395 9.96 -0.37 -3.60
C PHE A 395 10.74 0.63 -2.76
N VAL A 396 11.99 0.88 -3.15
CA VAL A 396 12.86 1.86 -2.50
C VAL A 396 12.84 3.14 -3.33
N ASP A 397 12.26 4.19 -2.77
CA ASP A 397 12.20 5.50 -3.39
C ASP A 397 13.59 6.19 -3.35
N THR A 398 13.93 6.81 -4.47
CA THR A 398 15.15 7.61 -4.66
C THR A 398 15.26 8.83 -3.73
N ASN A 399 14.17 9.22 -3.09
CA ASN A 399 14.03 10.27 -2.08
C ASN A 399 13.85 9.76 -0.64
N GLY A 400 13.87 8.45 -0.41
CA GLY A 400 14.16 7.88 0.91
C GLY A 400 12.91 7.37 1.61
N HIS A 401 11.90 7.04 0.81
CA HIS A 401 10.66 6.42 1.21
C HIS A 401 10.68 4.94 0.83
N VAL A 402 9.97 4.09 1.55
CA VAL A 402 9.94 2.65 1.27
C VAL A 402 8.51 2.16 1.31
N LEU A 403 8.14 1.35 0.32
CA LEU A 403 6.80 0.79 0.14
C LEU A 403 6.91 -0.73 0.00
N VAL A 404 5.84 -1.44 0.36
CA VAL A 404 5.76 -2.90 0.15
C VAL A 404 4.57 -3.20 -0.74
N VAL A 405 4.81 -3.75 -1.93
CA VAL A 405 3.76 -4.19 -2.85
C VAL A 405 2.81 -5.13 -2.12
N SER A 406 1.51 -4.86 -2.22
CA SER A 406 0.48 -5.58 -1.49
C SER A 406 -0.49 -6.31 -2.41
N GLN A 407 -0.80 -5.74 -3.57
CA GLN A 407 -1.86 -6.31 -4.41
C GLN A 407 -1.71 -5.88 -5.87
N TRP A 408 -1.91 -6.85 -6.77
CA TRP A 408 -2.13 -6.61 -8.19
C TRP A 408 -3.62 -6.68 -8.49
N VAL A 409 -4.16 -5.69 -9.17
CA VAL A 409 -5.54 -5.70 -9.67
C VAL A 409 -5.50 -5.63 -11.19
N PRO A 410 -5.65 -6.74 -11.92
CA PRO A 410 -5.48 -6.79 -13.38
C PRO A 410 -6.38 -5.79 -14.09
N GLY A 411 -5.89 -5.10 -15.13
CA GLY A 411 -6.77 -4.29 -15.98
C GLY A 411 -7.83 -5.13 -16.69
N THR A 412 -8.99 -4.55 -16.95
CA THR A 412 -10.05 -5.10 -17.79
C THR A 412 -10.40 -4.10 -18.88
N ALA A 413 -11.31 -4.48 -19.80
CA ALA A 413 -11.79 -3.54 -20.80
C ALA A 413 -12.49 -2.30 -20.20
N GLU A 414 -12.98 -2.39 -18.96
CA GLU A 414 -13.74 -1.36 -18.26
C GLU A 414 -12.93 -0.60 -17.21
N ARG A 415 -11.78 -1.13 -16.76
CA ARG A 415 -11.01 -0.54 -15.65
C ARG A 415 -9.50 -0.74 -15.85
N ILE A 416 -8.73 0.31 -15.60
CA ILE A 416 -7.28 0.22 -15.63
C ILE A 416 -6.74 -0.71 -14.53
N GLY A 417 -5.65 -1.40 -14.80
CA GLY A 417 -4.92 -2.21 -13.84
C GLY A 417 -4.29 -1.35 -12.75
N LEU A 418 -4.19 -1.90 -11.55
CA LEU A 418 -3.62 -1.21 -10.38
C LEU A 418 -2.55 -2.10 -9.74
N LEU A 419 -1.42 -1.48 -9.43
CA LEU A 419 -0.43 -2.03 -8.51
C LEU A 419 -0.55 -1.27 -7.20
N LEU A 420 -0.91 -1.96 -6.13
CA LEU A 420 -1.02 -1.38 -4.81
C LEU A 420 0.17 -1.78 -3.95
N ALA A 421 0.61 -0.87 -3.09
CA ALA A 421 1.56 -1.11 -2.02
C ALA A 421 1.02 -0.55 -0.71
N ILE A 422 1.62 -0.96 0.40
CA ILE A 422 1.42 -0.33 1.70
C ILE A 422 2.53 0.66 2.02
N ASP A 423 2.17 1.64 2.82
CA ASP A 423 3.01 2.74 3.25
C ASP A 423 2.74 3.02 4.73
N ALA A 424 3.72 2.75 5.59
CA ALA A 424 3.62 3.08 7.01
C ALA A 424 4.30 4.42 7.31
N HIS A 425 3.78 5.10 8.32
CA HIS A 425 4.16 6.46 8.65
C HIS A 425 4.53 6.61 10.12
N PRO A 426 5.38 7.59 10.49
CA PRO A 426 5.78 7.85 11.88
C PRO A 426 4.60 8.08 12.84
N ASP A 427 3.47 8.59 12.34
CA ASP A 427 2.20 8.77 13.08
C ASP A 427 1.41 7.46 13.32
N LEU A 428 2.03 6.30 13.01
CA LEU A 428 1.52 4.94 13.06
C LEU A 428 0.45 4.60 12.00
N THR A 429 0.12 5.53 11.09
CA THR A 429 -0.82 5.20 10.01
C THR A 429 -0.17 4.29 8.98
N VAL A 430 -0.94 3.35 8.46
CA VAL A 430 -0.57 2.46 7.35
C VAL A 430 -1.61 2.64 6.26
N SER A 431 -1.20 3.27 5.15
CA SER A 431 -2.06 3.57 4.01
C SER A 431 -1.75 2.68 2.82
N HIS A 432 -2.69 2.60 1.88
CA HIS A 432 -2.46 2.00 0.57
C HIS A 432 -2.00 3.05 -0.43
N LYS A 433 -1.08 2.66 -1.31
CA LYS A 433 -0.56 3.47 -2.40
C LYS A 433 -0.77 2.78 -3.71
N ARG A 434 -1.49 3.45 -4.61
CA ARG A 434 -1.44 3.10 -6.02
C ARG A 434 -0.09 3.46 -6.62
N PHE A 435 0.36 2.62 -7.56
CA PHE A 435 1.47 2.95 -8.42
C PHE A 435 1.15 4.19 -9.24
N ALA A 436 1.96 5.22 -9.04
CA ALA A 436 1.96 6.50 -9.73
C ALA A 436 3.30 7.16 -9.45
N ARG A 437 3.75 8.08 -10.30
CA ARG A 437 5.03 8.79 -10.10
C ARG A 437 5.08 9.52 -8.77
N ALA A 438 3.97 10.11 -8.34
CA ALA A 438 3.87 10.80 -7.06
C ALA A 438 4.23 9.91 -5.86
N SER A 439 3.85 8.63 -5.90
CA SER A 439 4.03 7.68 -4.80
C SER A 439 5.28 6.81 -4.97
N PHE A 440 5.64 6.46 -6.20
CA PHE A 440 6.76 5.56 -6.54
C PHE A 440 7.84 6.35 -7.28
N GLN A 441 8.54 7.24 -6.60
CA GLN A 441 9.54 8.11 -7.26
C GLN A 441 10.80 7.32 -7.60
N PHE A 442 11.12 7.30 -8.89
CA PHE A 442 12.23 6.55 -9.47
C PHE A 442 13.13 7.45 -10.31
N ASP A 443 14.40 7.07 -10.39
CA ASP A 443 15.43 7.71 -11.20
C ASP A 443 16.46 6.63 -11.55
N GLU A 444 16.51 6.28 -12.83
CA GLU A 444 17.34 5.22 -13.40
C GLU A 444 18.83 5.46 -13.17
N ALA A 445 19.26 6.73 -13.06
CA ALA A 445 20.67 7.09 -12.95
C ALA A 445 21.28 6.72 -11.60
N LEU A 446 20.46 6.57 -10.55
CA LEU A 446 20.95 6.40 -9.18
C LEU A 446 21.24 4.96 -8.80
N ARG A 447 20.62 3.99 -9.49
CA ARG A 447 20.81 2.53 -9.29
C ARG A 447 20.56 2.01 -7.87
N THR A 448 20.15 2.87 -6.93
CA THR A 448 19.95 2.59 -5.50
C THR A 448 18.48 2.35 -5.17
N GLY A 449 17.55 2.95 -5.92
CA GLY A 449 16.11 2.79 -5.74
C GLY A 449 15.48 1.70 -6.62
N GLY A 450 14.15 1.73 -6.75
CA GLY A 450 13.36 0.82 -7.59
C GLY A 450 12.76 -0.37 -6.84
N PHE A 451 12.17 -1.30 -7.59
CA PHE A 451 11.62 -2.55 -7.07
C PHE A 451 12.73 -3.53 -6.72
N LYS A 452 12.65 -4.11 -5.52
CA LYS A 452 13.61 -5.04 -4.97
C LYS A 452 12.90 -6.16 -4.21
N ALA A 453 13.50 -7.35 -4.21
CA ALA A 453 13.07 -8.46 -3.37
C ALA A 453 14.06 -8.65 -2.21
N PHE A 454 13.62 -9.30 -1.14
CA PHE A 454 14.52 -9.76 -0.10
C PHE A 454 15.54 -10.74 -0.67
N ARG A 455 16.80 -10.59 -0.25
CA ARG A 455 17.85 -11.59 -0.45
C ARG A 455 17.64 -12.69 0.61
N PRO A 456 17.33 -13.94 0.21
CA PRO A 456 17.23 -15.04 1.16
C PRO A 456 18.51 -15.21 1.99
N VAL A 457 18.31 -15.60 3.23
CA VAL A 457 19.38 -15.94 4.16
C VAL A 457 19.34 -17.44 4.44
N VAL A 458 20.52 -18.06 4.54
CA VAL A 458 20.67 -19.49 4.82
C VAL A 458 21.24 -19.71 6.20
N TYR A 459 20.77 -20.76 6.86
CA TYR A 459 21.27 -21.21 8.16
C TYR A 459 22.12 -22.46 7.98
N GLU A 460 23.42 -22.34 8.19
CA GLU A 460 24.39 -23.41 8.01
C GLU A 460 25.34 -23.44 9.20
N GLN A 461 25.54 -24.62 9.81
CA GLN A 461 26.51 -24.81 10.91
C GLN A 461 26.35 -23.82 12.07
N GLY A 462 25.11 -23.48 12.45
CA GLY A 462 24.85 -22.57 13.56
C GLY A 462 24.98 -21.08 13.21
N ARG A 463 25.15 -20.72 11.94
CA ARG A 463 25.33 -19.33 11.49
C ARG A 463 24.35 -18.99 10.38
N ILE A 464 23.95 -17.72 10.33
CA ILE A 464 23.13 -17.18 9.25
C ILE A 464 24.01 -16.34 8.33
N ARG A 465 23.88 -16.55 7.02
CA ARG A 465 24.53 -15.72 5.99
C ARG A 465 23.55 -15.39 4.87
N PHE A 466 23.82 -14.29 4.18
CA PHE A 466 23.11 -13.91 2.97
C PHE A 466 23.63 -14.71 1.77
N LEU A 467 22.75 -15.12 0.85
CA LEU A 467 23.16 -15.73 -0.42
C LEU A 467 23.83 -14.71 -1.34
N SER A 468 24.92 -15.06 -2.02
CA SER A 468 25.55 -14.21 -3.03
C SER A 468 24.70 -14.09 -4.30
N ASN A 469 24.99 -13.10 -5.15
CA ASN A 469 24.35 -12.95 -6.46
C ASN A 469 24.53 -14.20 -7.34
N ALA A 470 25.68 -14.87 -7.22
CA ALA A 470 25.96 -16.11 -7.95
C ALA A 470 25.10 -17.28 -7.46
N GLU A 471 24.88 -17.39 -6.14
CA GLU A 471 23.99 -18.42 -5.57
C GLU A 471 22.52 -18.16 -5.95
N LEU A 472 22.06 -16.90 -5.93
CA LEU A 472 20.71 -16.54 -6.39
C LEU A 472 20.49 -16.93 -7.86
N ALA A 473 21.47 -16.65 -8.73
CA ALA A 473 21.37 -16.99 -10.14
C ALA A 473 21.35 -18.50 -10.43
N ALA A 474 21.80 -19.33 -9.48
CA ALA A 474 21.86 -20.78 -9.62
C ALA A 474 20.52 -21.47 -9.32
N ASP A 475 19.60 -20.81 -8.59
CA ASP A 475 18.28 -21.34 -8.27
C ASP A 475 17.18 -20.49 -8.94
N PRO A 476 16.49 -21.02 -9.97
CA PRO A 476 15.45 -20.28 -10.70
C PRO A 476 14.22 -19.92 -9.86
N LYS A 477 14.07 -20.51 -8.67
CA LYS A 477 12.95 -20.24 -7.76
C LYS A 477 13.24 -19.11 -6.76
N LEU A 478 14.47 -18.61 -6.71
CA LEU A 478 14.86 -17.50 -5.86
C LEU A 478 14.85 -16.17 -6.64
N PRO A 479 14.77 -15.02 -5.96
CA PRO A 479 14.80 -13.73 -6.64
C PRO A 479 16.12 -13.51 -7.41
N HIS A 480 16.00 -13.31 -8.71
CA HIS A 480 17.14 -12.99 -9.58
C HIS A 480 17.50 -11.51 -9.52
N VAL A 481 18.79 -11.22 -9.46
CA VAL A 481 19.31 -9.85 -9.63
C VAL A 481 19.08 -9.41 -11.08
N SER A 482 18.32 -8.34 -11.27
CA SER A 482 18.10 -7.72 -12.58
C SER A 482 18.51 -6.26 -12.56
N LEU A 483 19.26 -5.84 -13.59
CA LEU A 483 19.64 -4.44 -13.80
C LEU A 483 18.64 -3.69 -14.69
N GLU A 484 17.61 -4.37 -15.19
CA GLU A 484 16.69 -3.86 -16.20
C GLU A 484 16.16 -2.46 -15.88
N GLN A 485 15.72 -2.22 -14.64
CA GLN A 485 15.16 -0.94 -14.19
C GLN A 485 16.12 0.24 -14.42
N TYR A 486 17.42 -0.01 -14.31
CA TYR A 486 18.48 0.99 -14.42
C TYR A 486 19.03 1.14 -15.84
N GLU A 487 18.74 0.18 -16.70
CA GLU A 487 19.14 0.17 -18.11
C GLU A 487 18.06 0.76 -19.02
N LEU A 488 16.89 1.09 -18.47
CA LEU A 488 15.86 1.82 -19.17
C LEU A 488 16.37 3.20 -19.62
N PRO A 489 15.95 3.68 -20.80
CA PRO A 489 16.51 4.90 -21.38
C PRO A 489 16.07 6.19 -20.66
N SER A 490 15.04 6.12 -19.81
CA SER A 490 14.57 7.25 -19.01
C SER A 490 13.62 6.81 -17.89
N THR A 491 13.46 7.67 -16.90
CA THR A 491 12.42 7.55 -15.85
C THR A 491 11.02 7.38 -16.45
N HIS A 492 10.70 8.04 -17.56
CA HIS A 492 9.41 7.88 -18.24
C HIS A 492 9.23 6.49 -18.85
N ALA A 493 10.31 5.87 -19.32
CA ALA A 493 10.26 4.50 -19.84
C ALA A 493 9.97 3.47 -18.74
N PHE A 494 10.39 3.74 -17.49
CA PHE A 494 10.04 2.95 -16.32
C PHE A 494 8.53 2.97 -16.05
N TYR A 495 7.93 4.16 -15.89
CA TYR A 495 6.49 4.27 -15.64
C TYR A 495 5.66 3.66 -16.76
N ARG A 496 5.97 3.98 -18.03
CA ARG A 496 5.28 3.41 -19.19
C ARG A 496 5.36 1.89 -19.23
N LYS A 497 6.49 1.29 -18.83
CA LYS A 497 6.63 -0.17 -18.80
C LYS A 497 5.69 -0.80 -17.76
N ILE A 498 5.59 -0.21 -16.56
CA ILE A 498 4.65 -0.69 -15.54
C ILE A 498 3.20 -0.50 -15.99
N ASP A 499 2.86 0.64 -16.62
CA ASP A 499 1.51 0.88 -17.14
C ASP A 499 1.08 -0.18 -18.15
N VAL A 500 1.97 -0.58 -19.06
CA VAL A 500 1.73 -1.65 -20.04
C VAL A 500 1.61 -3.03 -19.35
N LEU A 501 2.41 -3.30 -18.32
CA LEU A 501 2.29 -4.55 -17.56
C LEU A 501 0.95 -4.65 -16.83
N LEU A 502 0.46 -3.53 -16.28
CA LEU A 502 -0.82 -3.46 -15.59
C LEU A 502 -2.00 -3.59 -16.55
N ASN A 503 -1.80 -3.17 -17.80
CA ASN A 503 -2.83 -3.05 -18.83
C ASN A 503 -2.36 -3.77 -20.11
N PRO A 504 -2.43 -5.12 -20.13
CA PRO A 504 -2.04 -5.89 -21.30
C PRO A 504 -2.93 -5.60 -22.51
N GLU A 505 -4.19 -5.19 -22.27
CA GLU A 505 -5.02 -4.52 -23.27
C GLU A 505 -4.79 -3.00 -23.21
N PRO A 506 -4.70 -2.30 -24.36
CA PRO A 506 -4.51 -0.86 -24.37
C PRO A 506 -5.59 -0.09 -23.59
N LEU A 507 -5.16 0.98 -22.92
CA LEU A 507 -5.97 1.76 -21.99
C LEU A 507 -7.05 2.59 -22.70
N ASP A 508 -8.29 2.58 -22.23
CA ASP A 508 -9.23 3.64 -22.62
C ASP A 508 -8.75 4.99 -22.02
N PRO A 509 -8.51 6.03 -22.85
CA PRO A 509 -7.90 7.27 -22.37
C PRO A 509 -8.81 8.05 -21.41
N VAL A 510 -10.14 7.96 -21.56
CA VAL A 510 -11.09 8.64 -20.66
C VAL A 510 -11.17 7.91 -19.33
N ALA A 511 -11.22 6.58 -19.33
CA ALA A 511 -11.17 5.76 -18.13
C ALA A 511 -9.84 5.91 -17.38
N ALA A 512 -8.72 5.97 -18.10
CA ALA A 512 -7.41 6.26 -17.50
C ALA A 512 -7.41 7.64 -16.85
N TYR A 513 -7.94 8.66 -17.52
CA TYR A 513 -8.00 10.01 -16.94
C TYR A 513 -8.85 10.07 -15.67
N ARG A 514 -10.01 9.39 -15.66
CA ARG A 514 -10.82 9.22 -14.45
C ARG A 514 -10.04 8.55 -13.33
N SER A 515 -9.29 7.50 -13.65
CA SER A 515 -8.49 6.81 -12.62
C SER A 515 -7.39 7.72 -12.06
N HIS A 516 -6.76 8.57 -12.87
CA HIS A 516 -5.84 9.59 -12.35
C HIS A 516 -6.53 10.55 -11.36
N MET A 517 -7.78 10.98 -11.64
CA MET A 517 -8.57 11.80 -10.71
C MET A 517 -8.80 11.07 -9.38
N GLU A 518 -9.19 9.79 -9.43
CA GLU A 518 -9.38 8.95 -8.24
C GLU A 518 -8.08 8.84 -7.43
N GLY A 519 -6.92 8.80 -8.09
CA GLY A 519 -5.62 8.74 -7.42
C GLY A 519 -5.26 10.01 -6.67
N VAL A 520 -5.63 11.17 -7.21
CA VAL A 520 -5.51 12.43 -6.48
C VAL A 520 -6.43 12.46 -5.27
N LEU A 521 -7.66 11.94 -5.39
CA LEU A 521 -8.59 11.86 -4.25
C LEU A 521 -8.04 10.98 -3.11
N GLU A 522 -7.40 9.85 -3.43
CA GLU A 522 -6.76 9.01 -2.42
C GLU A 522 -5.65 9.74 -1.66
N LEU A 523 -4.82 10.52 -2.36
CA LEU A 523 -3.78 11.34 -1.72
C LEU A 523 -4.38 12.48 -0.88
N LEU A 524 -5.49 13.07 -1.33
CA LEU A 524 -6.21 14.09 -0.57
C LEU A 524 -6.81 13.52 0.71
N ASP A 525 -7.42 12.33 0.67
CA ASP A 525 -7.99 11.69 1.85
C ASP A 525 -6.94 11.26 2.86
N GLU A 526 -5.79 10.76 2.42
CA GLU A 526 -4.67 10.51 3.32
C GLU A 526 -4.21 11.80 3.99
N ARG A 527 -4.03 12.86 3.20
CA ARG A 527 -3.61 14.15 3.74
C ARG A 527 -4.64 14.69 4.73
N ARG A 528 -5.94 14.46 4.50
CA ARG A 528 -7.02 14.76 5.45
C ARG A 528 -6.85 14.01 6.76
N ALA A 529 -6.64 12.71 6.73
CA ALA A 529 -6.38 11.95 7.95
C ALA A 529 -5.15 12.47 8.71
N ALA A 530 -4.06 12.81 8.01
CA ALA A 530 -2.86 13.39 8.65
C ALA A 530 -3.10 14.77 9.28
N VAL A 531 -3.89 15.63 8.62
CA VAL A 531 -4.28 16.95 9.17
C VAL A 531 -5.18 16.78 10.40
N GLU A 532 -6.13 15.83 10.37
CA GLU A 532 -7.01 15.51 11.50
C GLU A 532 -6.20 15.02 12.71
N VAL A 533 -5.25 14.09 12.51
CA VAL A 533 -4.35 13.61 13.57
C VAL A 533 -3.51 14.73 14.18
N ALA A 534 -2.99 15.64 13.36
CA ALA A 534 -2.24 16.80 13.85
C ALA A 534 -3.11 17.74 14.71
N VAL A 535 -4.37 17.94 14.31
CA VAL A 535 -5.34 18.76 15.04
C VAL A 535 -5.69 18.11 16.39
N GLU A 536 -5.89 16.80 16.43
CA GLU A 536 -6.11 16.04 17.66
C GLU A 536 -4.93 16.19 18.62
N TYR A 537 -3.70 15.95 18.13
CA TYR A 537 -2.49 16.11 18.93
C TYR A 537 -2.38 17.51 19.53
N GLN A 538 -2.56 18.56 18.71
CA GLN A 538 -2.45 19.93 19.21
C GLN A 538 -3.54 20.30 20.22
N LYS A 539 -4.77 19.76 20.07
CA LYS A 539 -5.83 19.93 21.09
C LYS A 539 -5.39 19.37 22.45
N GLU A 540 -4.80 18.17 22.45
CA GLU A 540 -4.32 17.51 23.66
C GLU A 540 -3.11 18.22 24.29
N HIS A 541 -2.32 18.93 23.49
CA HIS A 541 -1.10 19.62 23.90
C HIS A 541 -1.27 21.14 24.05
N GLY A 542 -2.51 21.60 24.21
CA GLY A 542 -2.81 23.02 24.48
C GLY A 542 -2.35 23.97 23.37
N TRP A 543 -2.26 23.50 22.13
CA TRP A 543 -1.81 24.25 20.96
C TRP A 543 -0.40 24.84 21.10
N ALA A 544 0.47 24.18 21.86
CA ALA A 544 1.88 24.55 21.92
C ALA A 544 2.50 24.50 20.50
N ALA A 545 3.29 25.53 20.17
CA ALA A 545 3.91 25.61 18.86
C ALA A 545 4.91 24.46 18.67
N ILE A 546 4.70 23.68 17.61
CA ILE A 546 5.64 22.65 17.17
C ILE A 546 6.82 23.33 16.48
N GLU A 547 8.04 23.02 16.92
CA GLU A 547 9.25 23.60 16.36
C GLU A 547 9.47 23.14 14.92
N MET A 548 9.71 24.09 14.01
CA MET A 548 10.06 23.81 12.62
C MET A 548 11.58 23.61 12.48
N PRO A 549 12.04 22.47 11.92
CA PRO A 549 13.44 22.25 11.58
C PRO A 549 13.99 23.25 10.56
N GLU A 550 15.31 23.32 10.44
CA GLU A 550 15.98 24.17 9.46
C GLU A 550 16.30 23.45 8.15
N GLY A 551 16.08 24.16 7.04
CA GLY A 551 16.46 23.69 5.71
C GLY A 551 15.83 22.34 5.36
N GLY A 552 16.59 21.45 4.72
CA GLY A 552 16.08 20.17 4.23
C GLY A 552 15.61 19.22 5.34
N ALA A 553 15.96 19.49 6.61
CA ALA A 553 15.51 18.66 7.74
C ALA A 553 13.99 18.64 7.90
N ILE A 554 13.24 19.57 7.29
CA ILE A 554 11.78 19.50 7.31
C ILE A 554 11.23 18.20 6.71
N PHE A 555 12.04 17.47 5.92
CA PHE A 555 11.70 16.19 5.30
C PHE A 555 12.35 14.97 5.97
N GLU A 556 13.23 15.16 6.96
CA GLU A 556 14.12 14.10 7.47
C GLU A 556 14.37 14.24 8.98
N THR A 557 13.39 14.73 9.73
CA THR A 557 13.51 14.95 11.17
C THR A 557 12.85 13.82 11.95
N THR A 558 12.88 13.92 13.27
CA THR A 558 12.11 13.06 14.19
C THR A 558 11.27 13.94 15.11
N GLY A 559 10.29 13.34 15.77
CA GLY A 559 9.44 14.00 16.77
C GLY A 559 8.26 14.77 16.16
N PRO A 560 7.60 15.67 16.92
CA PRO A 560 6.28 16.20 16.56
C PRO A 560 6.19 16.88 15.19
N TRP A 561 7.29 17.46 14.68
CA TRP A 561 7.27 17.99 13.30
C TRP A 561 7.14 16.86 12.27
N GLU A 562 7.89 15.77 12.43
CA GLU A 562 7.82 14.62 11.52
C GLU A 562 6.41 14.00 11.55
N ASP A 563 5.84 13.88 12.75
CA ASP A 563 4.57 13.19 12.96
C ASP A 563 3.36 13.98 12.44
N TYR A 564 3.38 15.31 12.56
CA TYR A 564 2.17 16.15 12.38
C TYR A 564 2.24 17.16 11.23
N SER A 565 3.44 17.46 10.72
CA SER A 565 3.59 18.22 9.47
C SER A 565 3.35 17.33 8.26
N THR A 566 3.21 17.92 7.06
CA THR A 566 2.98 17.15 5.82
C THR A 566 3.88 17.49 4.62
N PRO A 567 5.12 18.00 4.77
CA PRO A 567 5.89 18.53 3.62
C PRO A 567 6.14 17.49 2.52
N ALA A 568 6.43 16.23 2.89
CA ALA A 568 6.59 15.15 1.92
C ALA A 568 5.27 14.74 1.25
N ARG A 569 4.17 14.65 2.01
CA ARG A 569 2.84 14.31 1.49
C ARG A 569 2.33 15.40 0.53
N ASP A 570 2.52 16.67 0.89
CA ASP A 570 2.17 17.82 0.06
C ASP A 570 3.00 17.85 -1.24
N LEU A 571 4.29 17.51 -1.18
CA LEU A 571 5.11 17.37 -2.39
C LEU A 571 4.59 16.28 -3.33
N ARG A 572 4.15 15.13 -2.80
CA ARG A 572 3.54 14.05 -3.61
C ARG A 572 2.21 14.49 -4.22
N LEU A 573 1.37 15.18 -3.45
CA LEU A 573 0.11 15.74 -3.95
C LEU A 573 0.35 16.70 -5.11
N LEU A 574 1.32 17.60 -4.97
CA LEU A 574 1.71 18.54 -6.03
C LEU A 574 2.20 17.82 -7.31
N ILE A 575 3.00 16.76 -7.17
CA ILE A 575 3.41 15.93 -8.32
C ILE A 575 2.19 15.28 -8.99
N ALA A 576 1.28 14.70 -8.21
CA ALA A 576 0.09 14.05 -8.73
C ALA A 576 -0.85 15.04 -9.45
N LEU A 577 -0.96 16.27 -8.95
CA LEU A 577 -1.74 17.33 -9.59
C LEU A 577 -1.11 17.76 -10.92
N ASP A 578 0.21 17.90 -11.00
CA ASP A 578 0.91 18.19 -12.27
C ASP A 578 0.66 17.07 -13.30
N GLU A 579 0.71 15.81 -12.87
CA GLU A 579 0.40 14.66 -13.73
C GLU A 579 -1.05 14.67 -14.20
N LEU A 580 -2.00 14.95 -13.30
CA LEU A 580 -3.42 15.04 -13.64
C LEU A 580 -3.67 16.14 -14.67
N ILE A 581 -3.06 17.31 -14.50
CA ILE A 581 -3.19 18.46 -15.42
C ILE A 581 -2.55 18.13 -16.78
N GLY A 582 -1.38 17.48 -16.78
CA GLY A 582 -0.65 17.11 -17.98
C GLY A 582 -1.17 15.87 -18.71
N PHE A 583 -2.01 15.05 -18.07
CA PHE A 583 -2.43 13.75 -18.58
C PHE A 583 -3.05 13.79 -19.99
N PRO A 584 -3.95 14.74 -20.33
CA PRO A 584 -4.50 14.83 -21.68
C PRO A 584 -3.42 14.98 -22.77
N GLN A 585 -2.36 15.76 -22.51
CA GLN A 585 -1.25 15.91 -23.45
C GLN A 585 -0.40 14.64 -23.50
N TYR A 586 -0.18 13.98 -22.37
CA TYR A 586 0.52 12.68 -22.32
C TYR A 586 -0.14 11.63 -23.23
N VAL A 587 -1.48 11.56 -23.22
CA VAL A 587 -2.25 10.68 -24.14
C VAL A 587 -1.96 11.03 -25.60
N MET A 588 -1.94 12.32 -25.93
CA MET A 588 -1.69 12.80 -27.29
C MET A 588 -0.27 12.49 -27.78
N ASP A 589 0.70 12.53 -26.88
CA ASP A 589 2.10 12.25 -27.19
C ASP A 589 2.39 10.74 -27.27
N ASN A 590 1.54 9.91 -26.64
CA ASN A 590 1.73 8.46 -26.54
C ASN A 590 0.51 7.65 -27.01
N PRO A 591 -0.09 7.91 -28.18
CA PRO A 591 -1.36 7.30 -28.57
C PRO A 591 -1.29 5.77 -28.70
N ALA A 592 -0.10 5.20 -28.93
CA ALA A 592 0.08 3.76 -29.16
C ALA A 592 -0.19 2.87 -27.93
N ILE A 593 -0.18 3.42 -26.71
CA ILE A 593 -0.48 2.66 -25.49
C ILE A 593 -1.96 2.75 -25.07
N PHE A 594 -2.76 3.54 -25.80
CA PHE A 594 -4.18 3.75 -25.52
C PHE A 594 -5.05 3.09 -26.60
N ARG A 595 -6.19 2.55 -26.17
CA ARG A 595 -7.27 2.08 -27.04
C ARG A 595 -8.10 3.26 -27.52
N ILE A 596 -7.65 3.88 -28.60
CA ILE A 596 -8.35 4.99 -29.25
C ILE A 596 -9.25 4.45 -30.38
N PRO A 597 -10.56 4.75 -30.40
CA PRO A 597 -11.44 4.27 -31.46
C PRO A 597 -10.99 4.74 -32.85
N GLU A 598 -11.09 3.87 -33.86
CA GLU A 598 -10.68 4.19 -35.23
C GLU A 598 -11.40 5.43 -35.77
N GLY A 599 -10.68 6.30 -36.47
CA GLY A 599 -11.23 7.56 -36.99
C GLY A 599 -11.37 8.69 -35.96
N THR A 600 -11.05 8.46 -34.69
CA THR A 600 -11.04 9.53 -33.67
C THR A 600 -9.92 10.53 -33.95
N SER A 601 -10.29 11.77 -34.24
CA SER A 601 -9.30 12.85 -34.39
C SER A 601 -8.69 13.24 -33.04
N PRO A 602 -7.41 13.71 -33.02
CA PRO A 602 -6.79 14.34 -31.85
C PRO A 602 -7.69 15.34 -31.10
N GLY A 603 -8.35 16.23 -31.84
CA GLY A 603 -9.24 17.23 -31.25
C GLY A 603 -10.51 16.63 -30.64
N ALA A 604 -11.04 15.54 -31.20
CA ALA A 604 -12.18 14.84 -30.62
C ALA A 604 -11.80 14.15 -29.31
N LEU A 605 -10.65 13.48 -29.28
CA LEU A 605 -10.13 12.82 -28.08
C LEU A 605 -9.88 13.81 -26.94
N MET A 606 -9.23 14.94 -27.23
CA MET A 606 -9.01 16.02 -26.25
C MET A 606 -10.34 16.57 -25.71
N ARG A 607 -11.36 16.74 -26.56
CA ARG A 607 -12.70 17.17 -26.11
C ARG A 607 -13.33 16.17 -25.16
N SER A 608 -13.26 14.86 -25.43
CA SER A 608 -13.82 13.84 -24.55
C SER A 608 -13.20 13.86 -23.15
N MET A 609 -11.87 14.00 -23.04
CA MET A 609 -11.21 14.14 -21.73
C MET A 609 -11.58 15.46 -21.04
N THR A 610 -11.69 16.56 -21.79
CA THR A 610 -12.10 17.86 -21.24
C THR A 610 -13.54 17.82 -20.70
N GLU A 611 -14.45 17.17 -21.43
CA GLU A 611 -15.84 16.97 -21.01
C GLU A 611 -15.90 16.12 -19.74
N GLU A 612 -15.09 15.07 -19.65
CA GLU A 612 -15.00 14.24 -18.45
C GLU A 612 -14.49 15.02 -17.23
N TRP A 613 -13.46 15.85 -17.40
CA TRP A 613 -12.99 16.76 -16.33
C TRP A 613 -14.09 17.73 -15.88
N ARG A 614 -14.80 18.37 -16.81
CA ARG A 614 -15.89 19.30 -16.47
C ARG A 614 -17.02 18.60 -15.72
N ARG A 615 -17.31 17.34 -16.07
CA ARG A 615 -18.34 16.55 -15.42
C ARG A 615 -17.96 16.20 -13.98
N LEU A 616 -16.72 15.78 -13.75
CA LEU A 616 -16.30 15.20 -12.47
C LEU A 616 -15.65 16.18 -11.49
N SER A 617 -14.92 17.19 -11.96
CA SER A 617 -14.02 17.99 -11.10
C SER A 617 -14.72 18.77 -9.99
N GLY A 618 -15.99 19.16 -10.19
CA GLY A 618 -16.81 19.80 -9.16
C GLY A 618 -17.59 18.83 -8.27
N GLU A 619 -17.75 17.57 -8.70
CA GLU A 619 -18.46 16.52 -7.95
C GLU A 619 -17.51 15.73 -7.05
N LEU A 620 -16.31 15.45 -7.57
CA LEU A 620 -15.24 14.75 -6.87
C LEU A 620 -14.55 15.71 -5.91
N GLY A 621 -14.30 15.24 -4.69
CA GLY A 621 -13.63 16.03 -3.66
C GLY A 621 -13.50 15.27 -2.35
N ILE A 622 -13.08 16.00 -1.33
CA ILE A 622 -13.06 15.53 0.06
C ILE A 622 -13.87 16.49 0.93
N GLU A 623 -14.32 15.99 2.07
CA GLU A 623 -14.88 16.81 3.15
C GLU A 623 -13.82 16.93 4.24
N TYR A 624 -13.51 18.13 4.72
CA TYR A 624 -12.62 18.29 5.89
C TYR A 624 -13.27 19.08 7.02
N THR A 625 -12.82 18.85 8.24
CA THR A 625 -13.30 19.57 9.43
C THR A 625 -12.55 20.89 9.64
N ARG A 626 -13.29 21.99 9.64
CA ARG A 626 -12.81 23.35 9.93
C ARG A 626 -12.50 23.56 11.41
N SER A 627 -11.87 24.67 11.73
CA SER A 627 -11.46 25.06 13.08
C SER A 627 -12.61 25.12 14.09
N ASP A 628 -13.82 25.48 13.64
CA ASP A 628 -15.05 25.51 14.44
C ASP A 628 -15.77 24.15 14.56
N GLY A 629 -15.22 23.10 13.95
CA GLY A 629 -15.82 21.77 13.91
C GLY A 629 -16.85 21.56 12.79
N SER A 630 -17.14 22.57 11.98
CA SER A 630 -18.02 22.41 10.83
C SER A 630 -17.31 21.74 9.66
N THR A 631 -18.06 21.05 8.80
CA THR A 631 -17.52 20.37 7.62
C THR A 631 -17.48 21.32 6.43
N TRP A 632 -16.44 21.19 5.59
CA TRP A 632 -16.29 21.94 4.34
C TRP A 632 -15.97 21.00 3.17
N HIS A 633 -16.73 21.15 2.07
CA HIS A 633 -16.48 20.43 0.83
C HIS A 633 -15.36 21.12 0.04
N LEU A 634 -14.32 20.36 -0.29
CA LEU A 634 -13.21 20.80 -1.14
C LEU A 634 -13.22 19.96 -2.42
N SER A 635 -13.66 20.56 -3.53
CA SER A 635 -13.72 19.87 -4.82
C SER A 635 -12.34 19.70 -5.44
N LEU A 636 -12.21 18.76 -6.37
CA LEU A 636 -10.98 18.56 -7.13
C LEU A 636 -10.62 19.79 -7.99
N ALA A 637 -11.64 20.50 -8.50
CA ALA A 637 -11.45 21.78 -9.18
C ALA A 637 -10.82 22.84 -8.25
N ASP A 638 -11.33 22.96 -7.02
CA ASP A 638 -10.76 23.87 -6.02
C ASP A 638 -9.30 23.53 -5.70
N VAL A 639 -8.98 22.23 -5.56
CA VAL A 639 -7.61 21.78 -5.28
C VAL A 639 -6.67 22.20 -6.40
N VAL A 640 -7.07 22.02 -7.66
CA VAL A 640 -6.26 22.43 -8.82
C VAL A 640 -6.10 23.94 -8.88
N GLU A 641 -7.15 24.73 -8.59
CA GLU A 641 -7.04 26.20 -8.53
C GLU A 641 -6.07 26.65 -7.42
N ARG A 642 -5.98 25.90 -6.33
CA ARG A 642 -5.15 26.20 -5.16
C ARG A 642 -3.73 25.63 -5.24
N LEU A 643 -3.30 25.07 -6.38
CA LEU A 643 -2.01 24.36 -6.53
C LEU A 643 -0.83 25.08 -5.86
N GLU A 644 -0.64 26.37 -6.16
CA GLU A 644 0.46 27.16 -5.60
C GLU A 644 0.44 27.29 -4.07
N ARG A 645 -0.74 27.20 -3.45
CA ARG A 645 -0.90 27.32 -1.99
C ARG A 645 -0.49 26.04 -1.27
N PHE A 646 -0.62 24.89 -1.93
CA PHE A 646 -0.13 23.61 -1.41
C PHE A 646 1.39 23.56 -1.30
N GLU A 647 2.11 24.49 -1.94
CA GLU A 647 3.56 24.61 -1.78
C GLU A 647 3.98 25.07 -0.37
N GLN A 648 3.03 25.52 0.47
CA GLN A 648 3.29 26.06 1.80
C GLN A 648 2.23 25.67 2.85
N SER A 649 1.38 24.67 2.59
CA SER A 649 0.25 24.34 3.46
C SER A 649 0.53 23.21 4.48
N TYR A 650 1.79 22.81 4.62
CA TYR A 650 2.20 21.65 5.42
C TYR A 650 2.55 21.94 6.89
N ASN A 651 2.48 23.18 7.35
CA ASN A 651 2.87 23.53 8.73
C ASN A 651 1.79 23.10 9.73
N PRO A 652 2.12 22.29 10.76
CA PRO A 652 1.12 21.81 11.72
C PRO A 652 0.60 22.91 12.65
N ASN A 653 1.27 24.06 12.73
CA ASN A 653 0.84 25.20 13.55
C ASN A 653 -0.23 26.08 12.89
N GLU A 654 -0.52 25.86 11.60
CA GLU A 654 -1.61 26.53 10.89
C GLU A 654 -2.96 25.86 11.20
N CYS A 655 -4.04 26.65 11.13
CA CYS A 655 -5.40 26.11 11.13
C CYS A 655 -5.66 25.19 9.92
N PRO A 656 -6.63 24.25 10.02
CA PRO A 656 -7.01 23.37 8.91
C PRO A 656 -7.27 24.09 7.58
N GLU A 657 -7.92 25.26 7.63
CA GLU A 657 -8.27 26.05 6.45
C GLU A 657 -7.03 26.49 5.65
N VAL A 658 -6.01 27.03 6.33
CA VAL A 658 -4.73 27.39 5.69
C VAL A 658 -4.00 26.15 5.20
N ARG A 659 -4.06 25.05 5.96
CA ARG A 659 -3.52 23.76 5.52
C ARG A 659 -4.24 23.22 4.28
N TRP A 660 -5.46 23.65 3.98
CA TRP A 660 -6.19 23.32 2.75
C TRP A 660 -6.19 24.45 1.70
N GLY A 661 -5.33 25.45 1.87
CA GLY A 661 -5.14 26.52 0.90
C GLY A 661 -6.31 27.50 0.81
N ALA A 662 -7.17 27.58 1.82
CA ALA A 662 -8.34 28.46 1.83
C ALA A 662 -7.98 29.93 1.50
N GLY A 663 -8.85 30.58 0.72
CA GLY A 663 -8.72 31.99 0.37
C GLY A 663 -8.80 32.91 1.59
N ARG A 664 -7.92 33.93 1.70
CA ARG A 664 -7.95 34.87 2.85
C ARG A 664 -9.27 35.65 3.01
N LYS A 665 -10.15 35.65 2.00
CA LYS A 665 -11.41 36.39 1.96
C LYS A 665 -12.60 35.49 1.60
N THR A 666 -12.55 34.21 1.98
CA THR A 666 -13.62 33.24 1.73
C THR A 666 -14.32 32.86 3.04
N ASP A 667 -15.57 32.42 2.94
CA ASP A 667 -16.34 31.91 4.09
C ASP A 667 -15.67 30.67 4.71
N GLU A 668 -14.94 29.91 3.89
CA GLU A 668 -14.10 28.79 4.32
C GLU A 668 -13.14 29.21 5.43
N MET A 669 -12.48 30.37 5.26
CA MET A 669 -11.41 30.87 6.12
C MET A 669 -11.91 31.55 7.40
N GLY A 670 -13.21 31.88 7.47
CA GLY A 670 -13.80 32.61 8.59
C GLY A 670 -13.51 32.05 9.99
N PRO A 671 -13.57 30.71 10.21
CA PRO A 671 -13.29 30.08 11.50
C PRO A 671 -11.82 30.01 11.90
N CYS A 672 -10.88 30.33 11.01
CA CYS A 672 -9.46 30.18 11.28
C CYS A 672 -8.92 31.29 12.19
N GLU A 673 -8.59 30.94 13.43
CA GLU A 673 -8.00 31.85 14.41
C GLU A 673 -6.51 31.58 14.69
N ARG A 674 -5.99 30.42 14.25
CA ARG A 674 -4.62 29.98 14.52
C ARG A 674 -3.73 30.06 13.29
N HIS A 675 -2.52 30.57 13.50
CA HIS A 675 -1.49 30.70 12.49
C HIS A 675 -0.13 30.24 12.98
N ALA A 676 0.69 29.77 12.06
CA ALA A 676 2.06 29.41 12.38
C ALA A 676 2.84 30.66 12.83
N PRO A 677 3.86 30.49 13.70
CA PRO A 677 4.75 31.57 14.08
C PRO A 677 5.33 32.29 12.86
N ALA A 678 5.38 33.62 12.89
CA ALA A 678 5.77 34.43 11.74
C ALA A 678 7.19 34.13 11.24
N ASP A 679 8.09 33.66 12.10
CA ASP A 679 9.42 33.19 11.72
C ASP A 679 9.38 31.87 10.93
N GLN A 680 8.47 30.95 11.26
CA GLN A 680 8.28 29.71 10.49
C GLN A 680 7.72 30.02 9.11
N VAL A 681 6.71 30.91 9.00
CA VAL A 681 6.16 31.35 7.71
C VAL A 681 7.26 31.96 6.82
N ARG A 682 8.11 32.84 7.38
CA ARG A 682 9.27 33.40 6.64
C ARG A 682 10.29 32.35 6.22
N ARG A 683 10.49 31.30 7.03
CA ARG A 683 11.38 30.18 6.68
C ARG A 683 10.79 29.34 5.56
N MET A 684 9.50 29.03 5.61
CA MET A 684 8.78 28.32 4.56
C MET A 684 8.83 29.07 3.23
N GLU A 685 8.70 30.40 3.22
CA GLU A 685 8.84 31.22 2.01
C GLU A 685 10.22 31.04 1.33
N LYS A 686 11.30 31.02 2.12
CA LYS A 686 12.65 30.85 1.59
C LYS A 686 12.90 29.48 0.94
N ILE A 687 12.15 28.46 1.37
CA ILE A 687 12.31 27.07 0.91
C ILE A 687 11.15 26.60 0.02
N ARG A 688 10.17 27.47 -0.25
CA ARG A 688 9.01 27.18 -1.11
C ARG A 688 9.41 26.61 -2.47
N TRP A 689 10.57 27.03 -2.98
CA TRP A 689 11.09 26.57 -4.26
C TRP A 689 11.26 25.05 -4.35
N TRP A 690 11.46 24.34 -3.23
CA TRP A 690 11.48 22.87 -3.21
C TRP A 690 10.16 22.28 -3.66
N HIS A 691 9.05 22.72 -3.05
CA HIS A 691 7.72 22.33 -3.46
C HIS A 691 7.39 22.82 -4.86
N HIS A 692 7.74 24.07 -5.20
CA HIS A 692 7.51 24.63 -6.54
C HIS A 692 8.18 23.82 -7.66
N MET A 693 9.44 23.41 -7.46
CA MET A 693 10.20 22.64 -8.43
C MET A 693 9.95 21.13 -8.36
N ARG A 694 9.02 20.68 -7.50
CA ARG A 694 8.78 19.26 -7.19
C ARG A 694 10.05 18.51 -6.76
N PHE A 695 10.91 19.21 -6.01
CA PHE A 695 12.23 18.74 -5.62
C PHE A 695 12.29 18.54 -4.10
N ARG A 696 12.55 17.30 -3.68
CA ARG A 696 12.88 17.00 -2.28
C ARG A 696 14.40 17.14 -2.10
N PRO A 697 14.89 18.07 -1.26
CA PRO A 697 16.29 18.04 -0.87
C PRO A 697 16.56 16.77 -0.07
N SER A 698 17.65 16.07 -0.38
CA SER A 698 18.16 15.00 0.46
C SER A 698 19.38 15.51 1.22
N ARG A 699 19.49 15.25 2.53
CA ARG A 699 20.80 15.38 3.21
C ARG A 699 21.74 14.23 2.83
N TYR A 700 21.15 13.13 2.35
CA TYR A 700 21.82 11.88 2.04
C TYR A 700 21.72 11.59 0.55
#